data_AF-A0A5C5Z447-F1
#
_entry.id   AF-A0A5C5Z447-F1
#
_cell.length_a   1.000
_cell.length_b   1.000
_cell.length_c   1.000
_cell.angle_alpha   90.00
_cell.angle_beta   90.00
_cell.angle_gamma   90.00
#
_symmetry.space_group_name_H-M   'P 1'
#
loop_
_entity.id
_entity.type
_entity.pdbx_description
1 polymer ?
#
loop_
_entity_poly.entity_id
_entity_poly.type
_entity_poly.pdbx_seq_one_letter_code
_entity_poly.pdbx_strand_id
1 'polypeptide(L)'
;MNRTTRLASVLFVLLLALTPSLAHADVTLPKIFSSNMVLQRELPVPIWGMADPTEKVAVKFAGQSKHTKADSDGKWMVLLDPLATSSQERPLLVEGKNRLELSGVLVGEVWLCSGQSNMADSFNSSKNRHIEPEYFEKGLTRMRVSTRHGWTGIDERTQRTVSRVGFYFGERLYRELDVPVGLILRYNSGTPIQAWIPKDDSEVIRKRLGIPEGWNDVQDNRNPGVQYADKIDPIVPVCFRGAIWYQGERNAKAQTGFEYRQLLPFMIENWRQLFARRAGLPERKFPFYYVQVPTQDATGEWPWLRDAMRRALATTQNTGMAVFYDHGPSLHPHDKQYAGQRLALWALAKDYGRSELPYSGPLLQNVEFRGNTAQLSFDHVADGLSNPIGDDSNLDFFEIAGKDGKYVPANAMIVGDQVHVTSPQINTPKYVRYLFRKPEPDPAISLVNSAGLPASSFITDDFKPPREPITQHAPKRELTEAEWTTRKASRLAKRAEQQTPSGKPSPAKAMKAEDADGGVLTEDNGLAPEVTDLSSDDISFAQEQHLPDLKRPFLDTSPEDMADGIEVGELGLDSGNKEMILALAREIAVGQHGEVDSLLIHHDGRLIFESYYRRGRANYPHYQMSITKSYTALALGRAIQLDYLKMSDLNRPVLDFLTNIDQSRLATGCDTITLNDALNMHSGIRVAKETVEKLRKSRSTLKGQGQIQAYLENTAPITTESKQYKYQSSDPSIVMQVIETVVPGTATEFINKELLGSLGISKFGWQDDVSGLPKSAAGSSMRSRDMIKWGMLVQSGGQWDGEQLIPADFVQKATSKIHTNPQDTSYGFFWWRNNVDVDGKTYDMKSGRGAGGQFIMMIDELNLIIAITSHNKGMGKMLKTAPERIVPAIGSKGS
;
A
#
# COMPACT_ATOMS: atom_id res chain seq x y z
N MET A 1 -19.04 74.29 4.02
CA MET A 1 -20.37 73.69 4.23
C MET A 1 -20.64 72.68 3.12
N ASN A 2 -20.90 71.39 3.30
CA ASN A 2 -20.67 70.42 4.38
C ASN A 2 -20.61 69.04 3.67
N ARG A 3 -19.43 68.41 3.65
CA ARG A 3 -19.23 67.01 3.25
C ARG A 3 -19.21 66.13 4.51
N THR A 4 -20.34 66.01 5.21
CA THR A 4 -20.43 65.21 6.44
C THR A 4 -21.86 64.75 6.70
N THR A 5 -22.47 63.93 5.82
CA THR A 5 -23.78 63.31 6.13
C THR A 5 -24.15 62.07 5.32
N ARG A 6 -23.18 61.33 4.74
CA ARG A 6 -23.48 60.06 4.03
C ARG A 6 -22.60 58.86 4.39
N LEU A 7 -21.85 58.91 5.48
CA LEU A 7 -21.10 57.75 6.00
C LEU A 7 -21.64 57.16 7.31
N ALA A 8 -22.59 57.82 7.98
CA ALA A 8 -23.05 57.38 9.31
C ALA A 8 -24.16 56.30 9.27
N SER A 9 -24.87 56.12 8.14
CA SER A 9 -26.00 55.17 8.06
C SER A 9 -25.63 53.78 7.52
N VAL A 10 -24.42 53.61 6.99
CA VAL A 10 -23.95 52.30 6.48
C VAL A 10 -23.13 51.55 7.53
N LEU A 11 -22.54 52.26 8.51
CA LEU A 11 -21.73 51.63 9.57
C LEU A 11 -22.56 51.05 10.73
N PHE A 12 -23.85 51.42 10.86
CA PHE A 12 -24.70 50.94 11.97
C PHE A 12 -25.49 49.66 11.61
N VAL A 13 -25.65 49.34 10.33
CA VAL A 13 -26.28 48.09 9.88
C VAL A 13 -25.27 46.93 9.77
N LEU A 14 -23.97 47.24 9.68
CA LEU A 14 -22.90 46.22 9.66
C LEU A 14 -22.42 45.74 11.04
N LEU A 15 -22.85 46.38 12.13
CA LEU A 15 -22.42 46.01 13.50
C LEU A 15 -23.40 45.12 14.28
N LEU A 16 -24.56 44.77 13.71
CA LEU A 16 -25.59 43.93 14.36
C LEU A 16 -25.68 42.50 13.79
N ALA A 17 -24.79 42.12 12.88
CA ALA A 17 -24.75 40.79 12.25
C ALA A 17 -23.55 39.92 12.70
N LEU A 18 -22.97 40.22 13.86
CA LEU A 18 -21.90 39.42 14.48
C LEU A 18 -22.35 38.90 15.85
N THR A 19 -23.49 38.21 15.89
CA THR A 19 -23.71 37.21 16.95
C THR A 19 -23.01 35.93 16.47
N PRO A 20 -21.97 35.43 17.18
CA PRO A 20 -21.35 34.18 16.80
C PRO A 20 -22.42 33.09 16.87
N SER A 21 -22.70 32.44 15.74
CA SER A 21 -23.47 31.20 15.76
C SER A 21 -22.69 30.22 16.62
N LEU A 22 -23.26 29.84 17.75
CA LEU A 22 -22.79 28.70 18.52
C LEU A 22 -22.99 27.47 17.62
N ALA A 23 -21.97 27.09 16.87
CA ALA A 23 -21.92 25.81 16.18
C ALA A 23 -22.02 24.71 17.26
N HIS A 24 -23.18 24.06 17.35
CA HIS A 24 -23.40 22.96 18.28
C HIS A 24 -22.76 21.68 17.72
N ALA A 25 -21.75 21.16 18.40
CA ALA A 25 -21.09 19.89 18.08
C ALA A 25 -21.74 18.74 18.88
N ASP A 26 -22.38 17.82 18.16
CA ASP A 26 -22.90 16.57 18.70
C ASP A 26 -21.80 15.71 19.37
N VAL A 27 -22.20 14.85 20.31
CA VAL A 27 -21.30 13.82 20.86
C VAL A 27 -20.82 12.92 19.73
N THR A 28 -19.50 12.71 19.63
CA THR A 28 -18.87 11.83 18.63
C THR A 28 -17.81 10.94 19.27
N LEU A 29 -17.59 9.76 18.68
CA LEU A 29 -16.57 8.80 19.11
C LEU A 29 -15.49 8.61 18.02
N PRO A 30 -14.22 8.36 18.40
CA PRO A 30 -13.21 7.88 17.47
C PRO A 30 -13.61 6.53 16.85
N LYS A 31 -13.13 6.26 15.63
CA LYS A 31 -13.47 5.04 14.85
C LYS A 31 -13.09 3.71 15.51
N ILE A 32 -12.26 3.73 16.56
CA ILE A 32 -11.96 2.53 17.35
C ILE A 32 -13.19 2.03 18.12
N PHE A 33 -14.16 2.90 18.40
CA PHE A 33 -15.46 2.51 18.93
C PHE A 33 -16.45 2.38 17.77
N SER A 34 -16.87 1.14 17.51
CA SER A 34 -17.90 0.82 16.52
C SER A 34 -18.70 -0.39 16.99
N SER A 35 -19.84 -0.65 16.34
CA SER A 35 -20.56 -1.92 16.54
C SER A 35 -19.64 -3.13 16.27
N ASN A 36 -19.99 -4.27 16.87
CA ASN A 36 -19.26 -5.53 16.81
C ASN A 36 -17.85 -5.51 17.44
N MET A 37 -17.56 -4.54 18.30
CA MET A 37 -16.27 -4.48 19.01
C MET A 37 -16.20 -5.45 20.19
N VAL A 38 -14.97 -5.72 20.64
CA VAL A 38 -14.70 -6.41 21.90
C VAL A 38 -14.09 -5.40 22.85
N LEU A 39 -14.67 -5.23 24.04
CA LEU A 39 -14.08 -4.47 25.14
C LEU A 39 -13.25 -5.39 26.03
N GLN A 40 -12.12 -4.87 26.51
CA GLN A 40 -11.22 -5.60 27.40
C GLN A 40 -11.88 -5.90 28.74
N ARG A 41 -11.81 -7.16 29.18
CA ARG A 41 -12.26 -7.60 30.51
C ARG A 41 -11.27 -7.25 31.61
N GLU A 42 -11.74 -7.26 32.86
CA GLU A 42 -10.95 -7.20 34.11
C GLU A 42 -10.15 -5.93 34.33
N LEU A 43 -10.24 -4.97 33.42
CA LEU A 43 -9.47 -3.73 33.43
C LEU A 43 -10.38 -2.54 33.24
N PRO A 44 -10.06 -1.37 33.84
CA PRO A 44 -10.79 -0.15 33.55
C PRO A 44 -10.77 0.13 32.05
N VAL A 45 -11.92 0.50 31.49
CA VAL A 45 -12.07 0.74 30.04
C VAL A 45 -12.34 2.21 29.79
N PRO A 46 -11.37 2.96 29.26
CA PRO A 46 -11.59 4.34 28.82
C PRO A 46 -12.52 4.37 27.62
N ILE A 47 -13.59 5.17 27.70
CA ILE A 47 -14.45 5.53 26.58
C ILE A 47 -14.36 7.05 26.44
N TRP A 48 -13.98 7.54 25.26
CA TRP A 48 -13.72 8.96 25.03
C TRP A 48 -14.23 9.45 23.68
N GLY A 49 -14.38 10.76 23.57
CA GLY A 49 -14.93 11.40 22.38
C GLY A 49 -14.83 12.91 22.40
N MET A 50 -15.59 13.54 21.50
CA MET A 50 -15.81 14.98 21.46
C MET A 50 -17.28 15.30 21.74
N ALA A 51 -17.58 16.47 22.29
CA ALA A 51 -18.91 17.05 22.49
C ALA A 51 -18.79 18.58 22.67
N ASP A 52 -19.89 19.32 22.79
CA ASP A 52 -19.83 20.75 23.11
C ASP A 52 -19.12 20.99 24.45
N PRO A 53 -18.30 22.04 24.59
CA PRO A 53 -17.70 22.38 25.88
C PRO A 53 -18.73 22.44 27.00
N THR A 54 -18.41 21.83 28.15
CA THR A 54 -19.27 21.68 29.34
C THR A 54 -20.50 20.77 29.18
N GLU A 55 -20.75 20.20 28.00
CA GLU A 55 -21.84 19.26 27.75
C GLU A 55 -21.70 18.03 28.66
N LYS A 56 -22.82 17.60 29.27
CA LYS A 56 -22.87 16.38 30.06
C LYS A 56 -22.97 15.17 29.13
N VAL A 57 -22.06 14.22 29.29
CA VAL A 57 -22.05 12.95 28.54
C VAL A 57 -22.22 11.80 29.52
N ALA A 58 -23.11 10.87 29.20
CA ALA A 58 -23.35 9.62 29.93
C ALA A 58 -22.98 8.42 29.04
N VAL A 59 -22.32 7.43 29.60
CA VAL A 59 -22.01 6.16 28.92
C VAL A 59 -22.62 5.01 29.72
N LYS A 60 -23.44 4.20 29.07
CA LYS A 60 -24.09 3.02 29.67
C LYS A 60 -23.64 1.75 28.98
N PHE A 61 -23.13 0.79 29.74
CA PHE A 61 -22.74 -0.51 29.23
C PHE A 61 -22.71 -1.55 30.36
N ALA A 62 -23.21 -2.76 30.10
CA ALA A 62 -23.15 -3.89 31.03
C ALA A 62 -23.60 -3.57 32.48
N GLY A 63 -24.69 -2.80 32.63
CA GLY A 63 -25.23 -2.40 33.92
C GLY A 63 -24.55 -1.19 34.57
N GLN A 64 -23.44 -0.71 34.02
CA GLN A 64 -22.78 0.52 34.46
C GLN A 64 -23.40 1.75 33.77
N SER A 65 -23.40 2.88 34.48
CA SER A 65 -23.74 4.21 33.95
C SER A 65 -22.74 5.23 34.48
N LYS A 66 -21.84 5.71 33.63
CA LYS A 66 -20.79 6.68 33.97
C LYS A 66 -21.09 8.02 33.33
N HIS A 67 -20.76 9.11 34.01
CA HIS A 67 -21.07 10.47 33.56
C HIS A 67 -19.84 11.35 33.62
N THR A 68 -19.72 12.27 32.68
CA THR A 68 -18.66 13.29 32.65
C THR A 68 -19.18 14.57 32.00
N LYS A 69 -18.31 15.58 31.93
CA LYS A 69 -18.52 16.75 31.08
C LYS A 69 -17.37 16.90 30.11
N ALA A 70 -17.65 17.39 28.91
CA ALA A 70 -16.60 17.80 28.00
C ALA A 70 -15.85 19.02 28.53
N ASP A 71 -14.53 19.02 28.32
CA ASP A 71 -13.65 20.12 28.70
C ASP A 71 -13.79 21.33 27.75
N SER A 72 -12.95 22.36 27.95
CA SER A 72 -12.96 23.56 27.11
C SER A 72 -12.61 23.30 25.64
N ASP A 73 -11.91 22.20 25.35
CA ASP A 73 -11.59 21.76 23.98
C ASP A 73 -12.67 20.83 23.40
N GLY A 74 -13.75 20.57 24.15
CA GLY A 74 -14.81 19.65 23.79
C GLY A 74 -14.45 18.18 23.98
N LYS A 75 -13.30 17.84 24.57
CA LYS A 75 -12.90 16.44 24.81
C LYS A 75 -13.58 15.94 26.06
N TRP A 76 -14.03 14.69 26.03
CA TRP A 76 -14.57 14.02 27.21
C TRP A 76 -14.06 12.58 27.28
N MET A 77 -14.01 12.06 28.50
CA MET A 77 -13.69 10.67 28.76
C MET A 77 -14.41 10.20 30.03
N VAL A 78 -14.86 8.95 30.00
CA VAL A 78 -15.27 8.19 31.19
C VAL A 78 -14.43 6.93 31.30
N LEU A 79 -14.32 6.42 32.53
CA LEU A 79 -13.75 5.11 32.81
C LEU A 79 -14.88 4.18 33.24
N LEU A 80 -15.15 3.15 32.45
CA LEU A 80 -15.94 2.02 32.92
C LEU A 80 -15.09 1.21 33.91
N ASP A 81 -15.72 0.75 34.97
CA ASP A 81 -15.08 -0.16 35.93
C ASP A 81 -14.77 -1.50 35.22
N PRO A 82 -13.79 -2.27 35.72
CA PRO A 82 -13.47 -3.60 35.22
C PRO A 82 -14.70 -4.43 34.84
N LEU A 83 -14.77 -4.85 33.58
CA LEU A 83 -15.90 -5.59 33.05
C LEU A 83 -15.68 -7.10 33.22
N ALA A 84 -16.71 -7.82 33.64
CA ALA A 84 -16.71 -9.29 33.61
C ALA A 84 -16.84 -9.79 32.17
N THR A 85 -16.15 -10.89 31.84
CA THR A 85 -16.24 -11.56 30.54
C THR A 85 -17.70 -11.85 30.17
N SER A 86 -18.07 -11.63 28.91
CA SER A 86 -19.40 -11.94 28.40
C SER A 86 -19.35 -12.31 26.92
N SER A 87 -19.83 -13.51 26.62
CA SER A 87 -20.10 -13.97 25.25
C SER A 87 -21.43 -13.44 24.70
N GLN A 88 -22.25 -12.82 25.54
CA GLN A 88 -23.50 -12.19 25.12
C GLN A 88 -23.21 -10.79 24.58
N GLU A 89 -23.66 -10.52 23.36
CA GLU A 89 -23.62 -9.20 22.75
C GLU A 89 -24.55 -8.22 23.47
N ARG A 90 -24.06 -6.99 23.72
CA ARG A 90 -24.81 -5.94 24.41
C ARG A 90 -24.65 -4.60 23.68
N PRO A 91 -25.63 -3.69 23.76
CA PRO A 91 -25.46 -2.34 23.27
C PRO A 91 -24.62 -1.51 24.24
N LEU A 92 -23.68 -0.72 23.71
CA LEU A 92 -23.06 0.39 24.43
C LEU A 92 -23.76 1.68 24.01
N LEU A 93 -24.26 2.43 24.99
CA LEU A 93 -24.96 3.68 24.77
C LEU A 93 -24.09 4.86 25.21
N VAL A 94 -24.02 5.90 24.38
CA VAL A 94 -23.45 7.20 24.74
C VAL A 94 -24.52 8.26 24.54
N GLU A 95 -24.83 9.01 25.58
CA GLU A 95 -25.91 9.98 25.64
C GLU A 95 -25.37 11.35 26.06
N GLY A 96 -25.54 12.35 25.20
CA GLY A 96 -25.39 13.77 25.53
C GLY A 96 -26.62 14.51 25.04
N LYS A 97 -26.43 15.55 24.23
CA LYS A 97 -27.52 16.19 23.47
C LYS A 97 -28.09 15.26 22.40
N ASN A 98 -27.25 14.38 21.84
CA ASN A 98 -27.63 13.29 20.95
C ASN A 98 -27.36 11.92 21.61
N ARG A 99 -27.86 10.84 21.01
CA ARG A 99 -27.64 9.46 21.47
C ARG A 99 -26.95 8.64 20.39
N LEU A 100 -25.86 7.98 20.77
CA LEU A 100 -25.15 6.97 19.97
C LEU A 100 -25.37 5.59 20.58
N GLU A 101 -25.61 4.59 19.74
CA GLU A 101 -25.74 3.20 20.13
C GLU A 101 -24.81 2.32 19.30
N LEU A 102 -23.91 1.59 19.96
CA LEU A 102 -23.02 0.61 19.35
C LEU A 102 -23.52 -0.79 19.71
N SER A 103 -24.01 -1.53 18.73
CA SER A 103 -24.56 -2.89 18.91
C SER A 103 -23.48 -3.98 18.78
N GLY A 104 -23.77 -5.20 19.22
CA GLY A 104 -22.85 -6.33 19.02
C GLY A 104 -21.58 -6.29 19.89
N VAL A 105 -21.58 -5.51 20.97
CA VAL A 105 -20.37 -5.35 21.81
C VAL A 105 -20.21 -6.56 22.73
N LEU A 106 -19.05 -7.19 22.66
CA LEU A 106 -18.65 -8.31 23.51
C LEU A 106 -17.65 -7.85 24.59
N VAL A 107 -17.45 -8.67 25.63
CA VAL A 107 -16.41 -8.43 26.65
C VAL A 107 -15.49 -9.64 26.72
N GLY A 108 -14.20 -9.44 26.47
CA GLY A 108 -13.22 -10.52 26.39
C GLY A 108 -11.78 -10.01 26.38
N GLU A 109 -10.89 -10.73 25.70
CA GLU A 109 -9.49 -10.32 25.55
C GLU A 109 -9.28 -9.45 24.32
N VAL A 110 -8.55 -8.36 24.47
CA VAL A 110 -8.21 -7.44 23.39
C VAL A 110 -6.69 -7.33 23.28
N TRP A 111 -6.16 -7.46 22.07
CA TRP A 111 -4.73 -7.37 21.80
C TRP A 111 -4.43 -6.42 20.64
N LEU A 112 -3.37 -5.62 20.79
CA LEU A 112 -2.86 -4.78 19.71
C LEU A 112 -1.87 -5.59 18.84
N CYS A 113 -2.18 -5.77 17.56
CA CYS A 113 -1.30 -6.42 16.58
C CYS A 113 -0.64 -5.36 15.71
N SER A 114 0.66 -5.14 15.89
CA SER A 114 1.38 -4.03 15.25
C SER A 114 2.75 -4.42 14.66
N GLY A 115 3.30 -3.55 13.83
CA GLY A 115 4.57 -3.76 13.14
C GLY A 115 4.50 -3.51 11.63
N GLN A 116 5.34 -4.18 10.86
CA GLN A 116 5.47 -3.95 9.42
C GLN A 116 4.91 -5.09 8.56
N SER A 117 5.52 -5.36 7.39
CA SER A 117 5.01 -6.25 6.35
C SER A 117 4.73 -7.68 6.81
N ASN A 118 5.50 -8.23 7.76
CA ASN A 118 5.22 -9.56 8.30
C ASN A 118 3.99 -9.59 9.24
N MET A 119 3.69 -8.49 9.95
CA MET A 119 2.40 -8.31 10.63
C MET A 119 1.27 -8.02 9.63
N ALA A 120 1.56 -7.29 8.54
CA ALA A 120 0.58 -6.92 7.52
C ALA A 120 0.18 -8.08 6.58
N ASP A 121 0.90 -9.21 6.60
CA ASP A 121 0.61 -10.37 5.77
C ASP A 121 -0.77 -10.93 6.13
N SER A 122 -1.72 -10.80 5.21
CA SER A 122 -3.11 -11.23 5.39
C SER A 122 -3.45 -12.47 4.57
N PHE A 123 -4.60 -13.08 4.88
CA PHE A 123 -5.17 -14.10 4.02
C PHE A 123 -5.52 -13.49 2.66
N ASN A 124 -5.25 -14.19 1.57
CA ASN A 124 -5.56 -13.72 0.23
C ASN A 124 -5.78 -14.92 -0.69
N SER A 125 -7.04 -15.18 -1.04
CA SER A 125 -7.43 -16.30 -1.89
C SER A 125 -6.76 -16.26 -3.26
N SER A 126 -6.43 -15.09 -3.82
CA SER A 126 -5.71 -15.01 -5.10
C SER A 126 -4.25 -15.43 -5.02
N LYS A 127 -3.69 -15.53 -3.81
CA LYS A 127 -2.37 -16.08 -3.52
C LYS A 127 -2.44 -17.49 -2.93
N ASN A 128 -3.60 -18.15 -3.02
CA ASN A 128 -3.89 -19.43 -2.38
C ASN A 128 -3.63 -19.43 -0.86
N ARG A 129 -3.92 -18.32 -0.18
CA ARG A 129 -3.82 -18.20 1.27
C ARG A 129 -5.21 -17.96 1.83
N HIS A 130 -5.78 -18.94 2.50
CA HIS A 130 -7.10 -18.83 3.13
C HIS A 130 -7.02 -19.34 4.56
N ILE A 131 -7.98 -18.91 5.37
CA ILE A 131 -8.26 -19.60 6.63
C ILE A 131 -8.85 -20.95 6.22
N GLU A 132 -8.24 -22.04 6.70
CA GLU A 132 -8.71 -23.39 6.40
C GLU A 132 -10.18 -23.56 6.86
N PRO A 133 -11.05 -24.23 6.08
CA PRO A 133 -12.47 -24.40 6.41
C PRO A 133 -12.73 -24.91 7.83
N GLU A 134 -11.85 -25.78 8.32
CA GLU A 134 -11.95 -26.34 9.67
C GLU A 134 -11.99 -25.30 10.79
N TYR A 135 -11.38 -24.12 10.62
CA TYR A 135 -11.43 -23.06 11.63
C TYR A 135 -12.84 -22.46 11.73
N PHE A 136 -13.54 -22.35 10.60
CA PHE A 136 -14.92 -21.86 10.56
C PHE A 136 -15.91 -22.89 11.09
N GLU A 137 -15.71 -24.17 10.77
CA GLU A 137 -16.51 -25.28 11.32
C GLU A 137 -16.42 -25.35 12.84
N LYS A 138 -15.22 -25.10 13.38
CA LYS A 138 -14.98 -25.01 14.83
C LYS A 138 -15.50 -23.69 15.45
N GLY A 139 -16.08 -22.79 14.65
CA GLY A 139 -16.72 -21.54 15.08
C GLY A 139 -15.76 -20.40 15.46
N LEU A 140 -15.85 -19.27 14.73
CA LEU A 140 -15.09 -18.03 15.00
C LEU A 140 -16.00 -16.85 15.37
N THR A 141 -17.25 -17.13 15.75
CA THR A 141 -18.33 -16.14 15.89
C THR A 141 -18.10 -15.11 16.99
N ARG A 142 -17.14 -15.31 17.90
CA ARG A 142 -16.75 -14.34 18.96
C ARG A 142 -15.35 -13.74 18.76
N MET A 143 -14.71 -14.03 17.62
CA MET A 143 -13.49 -13.33 17.22
C MET A 143 -13.83 -12.09 16.41
N ARG A 144 -13.17 -10.98 16.71
CA ARG A 144 -13.35 -9.70 16.03
C ARG A 144 -12.00 -9.06 15.73
N VAL A 145 -11.93 -8.31 14.64
CA VAL A 145 -10.75 -7.52 14.28
C VAL A 145 -11.12 -6.06 14.08
N SER A 146 -10.26 -5.15 14.54
CA SER A 146 -10.38 -3.72 14.31
C SER A 146 -9.39 -3.27 13.24
N THR A 147 -9.90 -2.71 12.16
CA THR A 147 -9.09 -2.06 11.11
C THR A 147 -9.24 -0.54 11.20
N ARG A 148 -8.72 0.22 10.22
CA ARG A 148 -8.99 1.66 10.10
C ARG A 148 -10.48 2.00 9.89
N HIS A 149 -11.29 0.99 9.54
CA HIS A 149 -12.72 1.12 9.28
C HIS A 149 -13.62 0.70 10.45
N GLY A 150 -13.03 0.36 11.61
CA GLY A 150 -13.76 -0.14 12.77
C GLY A 150 -13.67 -1.66 12.92
N TRP A 151 -14.54 -2.22 13.75
CA TRP A 151 -14.58 -3.63 14.13
C TRP A 151 -15.46 -4.47 13.20
N THR A 152 -15.00 -5.69 12.92
CA THR A 152 -15.72 -6.68 12.12
C THR A 152 -15.49 -8.09 12.66
N GLY A 153 -16.43 -9.01 12.39
CA GLY A 153 -16.21 -10.44 12.50
C GLY A 153 -15.18 -10.96 11.51
N ILE A 154 -14.76 -12.21 11.71
CA ILE A 154 -13.88 -12.95 10.80
C ILE A 154 -14.74 -13.98 10.05
N ASP A 155 -14.79 -13.84 8.74
CA ASP A 155 -15.49 -14.69 7.79
C ASP A 155 -14.70 -14.80 6.47
N GLU A 156 -15.24 -15.55 5.51
CA GLU A 156 -14.60 -15.76 4.20
C GLU A 156 -14.32 -14.46 3.43
N ARG A 157 -15.12 -13.41 3.65
CA ARG A 157 -14.99 -12.12 2.95
C ARG A 157 -14.00 -11.19 3.64
N THR A 158 -14.00 -11.20 4.97
CA THR A 158 -13.25 -10.28 5.84
C THR A 158 -11.86 -10.78 6.18
N GLN A 159 -11.59 -12.09 6.04
CA GLN A 159 -10.26 -12.71 6.24
C GLN A 159 -9.14 -11.99 5.49
N ARG A 160 -9.45 -11.35 4.36
CA ARG A 160 -8.48 -10.57 3.56
C ARG A 160 -7.83 -9.39 4.28
N THR A 161 -8.48 -8.93 5.34
CA THR A 161 -8.03 -7.80 6.17
C THR A 161 -7.42 -8.25 7.49
N VAL A 162 -7.40 -9.56 7.75
CA VAL A 162 -6.90 -10.14 8.99
C VAL A 162 -5.42 -10.48 8.83
N SER A 163 -4.58 -9.98 9.72
CA SER A 163 -3.17 -10.41 9.83
C SER A 163 -3.10 -11.90 10.11
N ARG A 164 -2.33 -12.68 9.35
CA ARG A 164 -2.14 -14.12 9.60
C ARG A 164 -1.48 -14.35 10.95
N VAL A 165 -0.44 -13.59 11.29
CA VAL A 165 0.23 -13.67 12.60
C VAL A 165 -0.76 -13.33 13.72
N GLY A 166 -1.50 -12.23 13.57
CA GLY A 166 -2.54 -11.84 14.53
C GLY A 166 -3.65 -12.88 14.65
N PHE A 167 -4.06 -13.49 13.55
CA PHE A 167 -5.08 -14.54 13.51
C PHE A 167 -4.63 -15.75 14.31
N TYR A 168 -3.49 -16.37 14.00
CA TYR A 168 -3.05 -17.57 14.69
C TYR A 168 -2.73 -17.31 16.18
N PHE A 169 -2.29 -16.11 16.52
CA PHE A 169 -2.18 -15.67 17.92
C PHE A 169 -3.55 -15.63 18.61
N GLY A 170 -4.50 -14.88 18.03
CA GLY A 170 -5.82 -14.68 18.62
C GLY A 170 -6.67 -15.94 18.63
N GLU A 171 -6.54 -16.79 17.61
CA GLU A 171 -7.23 -18.08 17.50
C GLU A 171 -6.77 -19.01 18.61
N ARG A 172 -5.45 -19.11 18.85
CA ARG A 172 -4.95 -19.94 19.95
C ARG A 172 -5.47 -19.47 21.31
N LEU A 173 -5.47 -18.16 21.56
CA LEU A 173 -6.06 -17.61 22.80
C LEU A 173 -7.57 -17.87 22.87
N TYR A 174 -8.28 -17.70 21.76
CA TYR A 174 -9.72 -17.94 21.67
C TYR A 174 -10.06 -19.39 22.07
N ARG A 175 -9.28 -20.36 21.59
CA ARG A 175 -9.47 -21.79 21.92
C ARG A 175 -9.13 -22.14 23.36
N GLU A 176 -8.01 -21.63 23.85
CA GLU A 176 -7.47 -22.01 25.17
C GLU A 176 -8.18 -21.31 26.32
N LEU A 177 -8.74 -20.12 26.07
CA LEU A 177 -9.41 -19.32 27.11
C LEU A 177 -10.93 -19.42 27.04
N ASP A 178 -11.49 -19.82 25.90
CA ASP A 178 -12.94 -19.86 25.63
C ASP A 178 -13.68 -18.51 25.87
N VAL A 179 -13.01 -17.40 25.58
CA VAL A 179 -13.57 -16.04 25.72
C VAL A 179 -13.61 -15.32 24.37
N PRO A 180 -14.44 -14.29 24.18
CA PRO A 180 -14.34 -13.42 23.01
C PRO A 180 -12.92 -12.84 22.86
N VAL A 181 -12.42 -12.76 21.62
CA VAL A 181 -11.08 -12.22 21.32
C VAL A 181 -11.19 -11.11 20.28
N GLY A 182 -10.67 -9.94 20.63
CA GLY A 182 -10.54 -8.77 19.77
C GLY A 182 -9.09 -8.49 19.38
N LEU A 183 -8.83 -8.29 18.09
CA LEU A 183 -7.50 -7.94 17.58
C LEU A 183 -7.51 -6.55 16.95
N ILE A 184 -6.76 -5.61 17.52
CA ILE A 184 -6.59 -4.27 16.97
C ILE A 184 -5.44 -4.29 15.97
N LEU A 185 -5.72 -4.13 14.68
CA LEU A 185 -4.72 -4.27 13.62
C LEU A 185 -4.13 -2.90 13.24
N ARG A 186 -2.84 -2.67 13.52
CA ARG A 186 -2.12 -1.43 13.21
C ARG A 186 -0.73 -1.71 12.65
N TYR A 187 -0.61 -1.84 11.34
CA TYR A 187 0.65 -2.17 10.68
C TYR A 187 0.90 -1.29 9.45
N ASN A 188 2.17 -1.19 9.03
CA ASN A 188 2.54 -0.60 7.76
C ASN A 188 3.87 -1.16 7.22
N SER A 189 3.84 -1.66 5.98
CA SER A 189 4.95 -2.38 5.36
C SER A 189 6.21 -1.52 5.17
N GLY A 190 7.37 -2.11 5.44
CA GLY A 190 8.68 -1.49 5.18
C GLY A 190 9.02 -0.30 6.08
N THR A 191 8.44 -0.21 7.27
CA THR A 191 8.64 0.92 8.19
C THR A 191 9.65 0.56 9.29
N PRO A 192 10.63 1.44 9.58
CA PRO A 192 11.59 1.23 10.66
C PRO A 192 10.99 1.62 12.01
N ILE A 193 11.57 1.13 13.12
CA ILE A 193 10.99 1.31 14.47
C ILE A 193 10.82 2.77 14.89
N GLN A 194 11.72 3.68 14.47
CA GLN A 194 11.61 5.11 14.81
C GLN A 194 10.34 5.77 14.25
N ALA A 195 9.74 5.23 13.19
CA ALA A 195 8.48 5.76 12.68
C ALA A 195 7.30 5.53 13.65
N TRP A 196 7.44 4.57 14.58
CA TRP A 196 6.40 4.12 15.52
C TRP A 196 6.54 4.71 16.94
N ILE A 197 7.58 5.52 17.15
CA ILE A 197 7.80 6.33 18.34
C ILE A 197 7.34 7.75 17.99
N PRO A 198 6.69 8.52 18.89
CA PRO A 198 6.37 9.93 18.65
C PRO A 198 7.58 10.71 18.13
N LYS A 199 7.35 11.73 17.28
CA LYS A 199 8.44 12.45 16.61
C LYS A 199 9.45 13.02 17.62
N ASP A 200 8.98 13.68 18.66
CA ASP A 200 9.84 14.33 19.66
C ASP A 200 10.60 13.28 20.50
N ASP A 201 9.94 12.19 20.87
CA ASP A 201 10.57 11.08 21.60
C ASP A 201 11.59 10.32 20.73
N SER A 202 11.36 10.27 19.42
CA SER A 202 12.31 9.71 18.46
C SER A 202 13.60 10.53 18.43
N GLU A 203 13.52 11.84 18.53
CA GLU A 203 14.69 12.72 18.63
C GLU A 203 15.45 12.55 19.95
N VAL A 204 14.76 12.24 21.05
CA VAL A 204 15.39 11.92 22.34
C VAL A 204 16.25 10.65 22.21
N ILE A 205 15.71 9.57 21.66
CA ILE A 205 16.46 8.32 21.51
C ILE A 205 17.55 8.45 20.43
N ARG A 206 17.34 9.24 19.37
CA ARG A 206 18.37 9.57 18.37
C ARG A 206 19.60 10.19 19.01
N LYS A 207 19.40 11.24 19.82
CA LYS A 207 20.49 11.94 20.54
C LYS A 207 21.20 11.00 21.52
N ARG A 208 20.45 10.19 22.27
CA ARG A 208 21.00 9.20 23.21
C ARG A 208 21.93 8.20 22.51
N LEU A 209 21.58 7.78 21.30
CA LEU A 209 22.36 6.81 20.52
C LEU A 209 23.50 7.45 19.69
N GLY A 210 23.64 8.78 19.71
CA GLY A 210 24.61 9.49 18.88
C GLY A 210 24.35 9.33 17.39
N ILE A 211 23.08 9.20 16.98
CA ILE A 211 22.70 9.12 15.57
C ILE A 211 22.73 10.55 14.98
N PRO A 212 23.45 10.80 13.87
CA PRO A 212 23.49 12.13 13.23
C PRO A 212 22.11 12.65 12.85
N GLU A 213 22.00 13.97 12.71
CA GLU A 213 20.79 14.63 12.22
C GLU A 213 20.47 14.24 10.77
N GLY A 214 19.22 14.41 10.37
CA GLY A 214 18.77 14.09 9.01
C GLY A 214 18.58 12.60 8.74
N TRP A 215 18.37 11.76 9.77
CA TRP A 215 18.05 10.32 9.66
C TRP A 215 16.65 10.01 9.08
N ASN A 216 16.09 10.95 8.32
CA ASN A 216 14.85 10.77 7.58
C ASN A 216 15.08 9.77 6.45
N ASP A 217 14.10 8.91 6.21
CA ASP A 217 14.07 8.04 5.05
C ASP A 217 13.55 8.84 3.85
N VAL A 218 13.98 8.44 2.65
CA VAL A 218 13.48 9.01 1.39
C VAL A 218 11.98 8.84 1.21
N GLN A 219 11.38 7.85 1.87
CA GLN A 219 9.93 7.68 1.88
C GLN A 219 9.34 8.31 3.14
N ASP A 220 8.49 9.32 2.98
CA ASP A 220 7.93 10.10 4.09
C ASP A 220 7.23 9.24 5.15
N ASN A 221 6.59 8.14 4.74
CA ASN A 221 5.92 7.20 5.65
C ASN A 221 6.89 6.45 6.60
N ARG A 222 8.20 6.50 6.37
CA ARG A 222 9.22 5.85 7.22
C ARG A 222 9.93 6.82 8.15
N ASN A 223 9.60 8.11 8.07
CA ASN A 223 10.19 9.13 8.92
C ASN A 223 9.75 8.98 10.39
N PRO A 224 10.59 9.44 11.33
CA PRO A 224 10.27 9.41 12.75
C PRO A 224 8.88 9.98 13.07
N GLY A 225 8.10 9.30 13.94
CA GLY A 225 6.77 9.75 14.34
C GLY A 225 5.62 9.52 13.37
N VAL A 226 5.87 9.23 12.09
CA VAL A 226 4.80 9.20 11.07
C VAL A 226 3.83 8.04 11.28
N GLN A 227 4.33 6.82 11.56
CA GLN A 227 3.47 5.67 11.85
C GLN A 227 2.81 5.77 13.21
N TYR A 228 3.48 6.35 14.20
CA TYR A 228 2.86 6.65 15.49
C TYR A 228 1.61 7.53 15.31
N ALA A 229 1.76 8.67 14.62
CA ALA A 229 0.68 9.63 14.43
C ALA A 229 -0.50 9.05 13.63
N ASP A 230 -0.23 8.24 12.61
CA ASP A 230 -1.27 7.65 11.76
C ASP A 230 -1.93 6.41 12.39
N LYS A 231 -1.16 5.54 13.05
CA LYS A 231 -1.62 4.20 13.47
C LYS A 231 -1.88 4.07 14.96
N ILE A 232 -1.06 4.72 15.80
CA ILE A 232 -1.08 4.50 17.26
C ILE A 232 -1.83 5.61 17.97
N ASP A 233 -1.53 6.89 17.73
CA ASP A 233 -2.21 8.02 18.38
C ASP A 233 -3.75 7.94 18.29
N PRO A 234 -4.37 7.56 17.15
CA PRO A 234 -5.83 7.49 17.06
C PRO A 234 -6.49 6.42 17.94
N ILE A 235 -5.71 5.48 18.47
CA ILE A 235 -6.20 4.43 19.38
C ILE A 235 -5.74 4.66 20.82
N VAL A 236 -4.96 5.70 21.13
CA VAL A 236 -4.61 6.01 22.52
C VAL A 236 -5.78 6.78 23.15
N PRO A 237 -6.38 6.33 24.27
CA PRO A 237 -5.91 5.28 25.19
C PRO A 237 -6.82 4.03 25.27
N VAL A 238 -7.10 3.34 24.16
CA VAL A 238 -7.92 2.11 24.17
C VAL A 238 -7.36 1.09 25.15
N CYS A 239 -8.24 0.45 25.92
CA CYS A 239 -7.84 -0.61 26.84
C CYS A 239 -7.67 -1.93 26.08
N PHE A 240 -6.51 -2.56 26.25
CA PHE A 240 -6.19 -3.90 25.78
C PHE A 240 -5.36 -4.64 26.83
N ARG A 241 -5.32 -5.98 26.75
CA ARG A 241 -4.49 -6.82 27.62
C ARG A 241 -3.02 -6.53 27.39
N GLY A 242 -2.56 -6.68 26.14
CA GLY A 242 -1.18 -6.49 25.71
C GLY A 242 -1.04 -6.24 24.20
N ALA A 243 0.19 -6.21 23.72
CA ALA A 243 0.53 -5.98 22.31
C ALA A 243 1.42 -7.11 21.77
N ILE A 244 1.20 -7.45 20.50
CA ILE A 244 2.12 -8.26 19.70
C ILE A 244 2.76 -7.41 18.60
N TRP A 245 4.06 -7.64 18.37
CA TRP A 245 4.88 -6.81 17.49
C TRP A 245 5.71 -7.66 16.52
N TYR A 246 5.56 -7.40 15.22
CA TYR A 246 6.39 -8.03 14.19
C TYR A 246 6.97 -6.98 13.25
N GLN A 247 8.18 -6.54 13.59
CA GLN A 247 9.01 -5.62 12.83
C GLN A 247 10.48 -5.89 13.16
N GLY A 248 11.37 -5.43 12.29
CA GLY A 248 12.81 -5.36 12.53
C GLY A 248 13.60 -5.37 11.24
N GLU A 249 13.02 -5.92 10.18
CA GLU A 249 13.70 -6.19 8.91
C GLU A 249 14.19 -4.91 8.22
N ARG A 250 13.51 -3.77 8.42
CA ARG A 250 13.97 -2.47 7.92
C ARG A 250 15.14 -1.89 8.75
N ASN A 251 15.36 -2.39 9.95
CA ASN A 251 16.47 -2.07 10.84
C ASN A 251 17.57 -3.16 10.84
N ALA A 252 17.55 -4.13 9.92
CA ALA A 252 18.44 -5.29 9.94
C ALA A 252 19.85 -5.08 9.35
N LYS A 253 20.37 -3.84 9.35
CA LYS A 253 21.81 -3.58 9.13
C LYS A 253 22.57 -3.73 10.45
N ALA A 254 23.89 -3.90 10.46
CA ALA A 254 24.66 -4.23 11.66
C ALA A 254 24.48 -3.14 12.71
N GLN A 255 24.65 -1.89 12.30
CA GLN A 255 24.51 -0.79 13.24
C GLN A 255 23.07 -0.52 13.66
N THR A 256 22.12 -0.44 12.72
CA THR A 256 20.71 -0.19 13.08
C THR A 256 20.09 -1.36 13.83
N GLY A 257 20.60 -2.58 13.60
CA GLY A 257 20.27 -3.79 14.33
C GLY A 257 20.86 -3.75 15.74
N PHE A 258 22.13 -3.38 15.89
CA PHE A 258 22.77 -3.17 17.19
C PHE A 258 22.05 -2.10 18.02
N GLU A 259 21.61 -1.00 17.40
CA GLU A 259 20.83 0.07 18.04
C GLU A 259 19.44 -0.38 18.50
N TYR A 260 18.89 -1.44 17.88
CA TYR A 260 17.57 -1.98 18.21
C TYR A 260 17.45 -2.42 19.67
N ARG A 261 18.57 -2.80 20.30
CA ARG A 261 18.64 -3.20 21.73
C ARG A 261 18.26 -2.07 22.69
N GLN A 262 18.26 -0.82 22.21
CA GLN A 262 17.79 0.35 22.95
C GLN A 262 16.51 0.94 22.34
N LEU A 263 16.34 0.90 21.02
CA LEU A 263 15.14 1.42 20.36
C LEU A 263 13.86 0.65 20.75
N LEU A 264 13.92 -0.69 20.80
CA LEU A 264 12.75 -1.50 21.15
C LEU A 264 12.31 -1.28 22.61
N PRO A 265 13.20 -1.39 23.63
CA PRO A 265 12.82 -1.07 25.00
C PRO A 265 12.27 0.35 25.16
N PHE A 266 12.87 1.32 24.46
CA PHE A 266 12.42 2.71 24.49
C PHE A 266 10.99 2.86 23.95
N MET A 267 10.69 2.26 22.78
CA MET A 267 9.34 2.31 22.21
C MET A 267 8.30 1.64 23.11
N ILE A 268 8.62 0.47 23.68
CA ILE A 268 7.71 -0.27 24.57
C ILE A 268 7.35 0.59 25.79
N GLU A 269 8.36 1.16 26.44
CA GLU A 269 8.17 2.02 27.61
C GLU A 269 7.40 3.30 27.25
N ASN A 270 7.74 3.92 26.13
CA ASN A 270 7.05 5.09 25.61
C ASN A 270 5.56 4.82 25.40
N TRP A 271 5.19 3.72 24.76
CA TRP A 271 3.78 3.36 24.57
C TRP A 271 3.07 3.11 25.91
N ARG A 272 3.69 2.38 26.84
CA ARG A 272 3.11 2.16 28.19
C ARG A 272 2.79 3.48 28.90
N GLN A 273 3.72 4.43 28.85
CA GLN A 273 3.54 5.77 29.42
C GLN A 273 2.45 6.57 28.72
N LEU A 274 2.39 6.54 27.38
CA LEU A 274 1.40 7.29 26.60
C LEU A 274 -0.03 6.81 26.89
N PHE A 275 -0.25 5.49 26.88
CA PHE A 275 -1.56 4.90 27.16
C PHE A 275 -2.02 5.20 28.58
N ALA A 276 -1.13 5.11 29.57
CA ALA A 276 -1.43 5.43 30.95
C ALA A 276 -1.76 6.92 31.15
N ARG A 277 -0.87 7.80 30.68
CA ARG A 277 -1.00 9.25 30.82
C ARG A 277 -2.29 9.76 30.20
N ARG A 278 -2.62 9.31 28.99
CA ARG A 278 -3.81 9.78 28.27
C ARG A 278 -5.12 9.19 28.81
N ALA A 279 -5.07 8.02 29.44
CA ALA A 279 -6.21 7.48 30.20
C ALA A 279 -6.38 8.13 31.58
N GLY A 280 -5.37 8.86 32.09
CA GLY A 280 -5.34 9.29 33.48
C GLY A 280 -5.24 8.11 34.47
N LEU A 281 -4.60 7.01 34.06
CA LEU A 281 -4.45 5.80 34.86
C LEU A 281 -2.98 5.58 35.25
N PRO A 282 -2.72 4.83 36.34
CA PRO A 282 -1.38 4.36 36.64
C PRO A 282 -0.79 3.58 35.46
N GLU A 283 0.52 3.68 35.31
CA GLU A 283 1.21 2.99 34.23
C GLU A 283 1.10 1.46 34.39
N ARG A 284 0.51 0.82 33.38
CA ARG A 284 0.53 -0.63 33.24
C ARG A 284 1.74 -1.04 32.43
N LYS A 285 2.56 -1.91 33.00
CA LYS A 285 3.53 -2.72 32.23
C LYS A 285 2.78 -3.83 31.48
N PHE A 286 1.88 -3.47 30.57
CA PHE A 286 1.11 -4.46 29.81
C PHE A 286 2.03 -5.39 29.02
N PRO A 287 1.65 -6.66 28.79
CA PRO A 287 2.49 -7.62 28.08
C PRO A 287 2.82 -7.14 26.68
N PHE A 288 4.09 -7.27 26.29
CA PHE A 288 4.56 -6.89 24.96
C PHE A 288 5.37 -8.03 24.35
N TYR A 289 4.78 -8.75 23.40
CA TYR A 289 5.39 -9.92 22.78
C TYR A 289 5.83 -9.61 21.36
N TYR A 290 7.04 -10.00 20.98
CA TYR A 290 7.57 -9.71 19.66
C TYR A 290 8.25 -10.91 19.01
N VAL A 291 8.34 -10.86 17.69
CA VAL A 291 8.99 -11.93 16.90
C VAL A 291 10.45 -11.59 16.67
N GLN A 292 11.35 -12.50 17.06
CA GLN A 292 12.74 -12.44 16.62
C GLN A 292 12.81 -12.88 15.15
N VAL A 293 13.27 -11.99 14.28
CA VAL A 293 13.19 -12.13 12.81
C VAL A 293 13.83 -13.43 12.25
N PRO A 294 13.36 -13.91 11.08
CA PRO A 294 13.86 -15.13 10.42
C PRO A 294 15.35 -15.05 10.01
N THR A 295 15.97 -16.17 9.63
CA THR A 295 17.23 -16.16 8.84
C THR A 295 17.03 -15.51 7.47
N GLN A 296 18.11 -15.10 6.78
CA GLN A 296 18.11 -14.57 5.40
C GLN A 296 19.24 -15.16 4.54
N ASP A 297 19.05 -15.19 3.21
CA ASP A 297 20.02 -15.66 2.19
C ASP A 297 21.11 -14.65 1.82
N ALA A 298 20.86 -13.37 2.05
CA ALA A 298 21.89 -12.37 1.81
C ALA A 298 23.02 -12.51 2.85
N THR A 299 24.21 -12.01 2.49
CA THR A 299 25.42 -11.81 3.33
C THR A 299 25.22 -10.91 4.57
N GLY A 300 23.98 -10.83 5.08
CA GLY A 300 23.44 -9.73 5.84
C GLY A 300 23.71 -9.79 7.34
N GLU A 301 23.79 -8.60 7.89
CA GLU A 301 24.03 -8.24 9.29
C GLU A 301 22.83 -8.55 10.24
N TRP A 302 21.92 -9.43 9.83
CA TRP A 302 20.71 -9.82 10.55
C TRP A 302 20.94 -10.44 11.95
N PRO A 303 22.02 -11.22 12.19
CA PRO A 303 22.32 -11.71 13.52
C PRO A 303 22.46 -10.58 14.57
N TRP A 304 22.93 -9.39 14.17
CA TRP A 304 22.99 -8.23 15.06
C TRP A 304 21.61 -7.81 15.56
N LEU A 305 20.61 -7.77 14.67
CA LEU A 305 19.24 -7.46 15.04
C LEU A 305 18.64 -8.55 15.93
N ARG A 306 18.90 -9.84 15.63
CA ARG A 306 18.40 -10.95 16.44
C ARG A 306 18.96 -10.90 17.86
N ASP A 307 20.28 -10.75 18.02
CA ASP A 307 20.87 -10.60 19.35
C ASP A 307 20.38 -9.33 20.06
N ALA A 308 20.21 -8.22 19.34
CA ALA A 308 19.64 -7.00 19.92
C ALA A 308 18.20 -7.20 20.43
N MET A 309 17.38 -7.95 19.71
CA MET A 309 16.04 -8.37 20.15
C MET A 309 16.11 -9.28 21.39
N ARG A 310 17.07 -10.20 21.47
CA ARG A 310 17.31 -11.02 22.67
C ARG A 310 17.73 -10.16 23.87
N ARG A 311 18.62 -9.19 23.67
CA ARG A 311 19.07 -8.27 24.73
C ARG A 311 17.96 -7.34 25.21
N ALA A 312 17.09 -6.89 24.31
CA ALA A 312 15.91 -6.10 24.66
C ALA A 312 14.96 -6.87 25.60
N LEU A 313 14.85 -8.21 25.45
CA LEU A 313 14.06 -9.08 26.33
C LEU A 313 14.58 -9.01 27.78
N ALA A 314 15.91 -9.07 27.95
CA ALA A 314 16.55 -9.07 29.27
C ALA A 314 16.40 -7.73 30.01
N THR A 315 16.22 -6.62 29.27
CA THR A 315 16.15 -5.27 29.87
C THR A 315 14.74 -4.72 29.97
N THR A 316 13.72 -5.42 29.47
CA THR A 316 12.36 -4.89 29.37
C THR A 316 11.35 -5.78 30.09
N GLN A 317 10.71 -5.22 31.12
CA GLN A 317 9.74 -5.95 31.93
C GLN A 317 8.49 -6.36 31.14
N ASN A 318 7.90 -7.50 31.54
CA ASN A 318 6.69 -8.06 30.95
C ASN A 318 6.74 -8.12 29.41
N THR A 319 7.83 -8.67 28.90
CA THR A 319 8.04 -8.90 27.48
C THR A 319 8.35 -10.37 27.21
N GLY A 320 8.24 -10.76 25.95
CA GLY A 320 8.42 -12.13 25.48
C GLY A 320 8.81 -12.11 24.01
N MET A 321 9.61 -13.11 23.61
CA MET A 321 10.20 -13.17 22.28
C MET A 321 9.91 -14.52 21.65
N ALA A 322 9.13 -14.52 20.57
CA ALA A 322 8.95 -15.68 19.72
C ALA A 322 10.17 -15.82 18.80
N VAL A 323 11.01 -16.82 19.05
CA VAL A 323 12.12 -17.17 18.16
C VAL A 323 11.54 -17.68 16.84
N PHE A 324 12.02 -17.15 15.71
CA PHE A 324 11.46 -17.46 14.39
C PHE A 324 12.51 -17.59 13.28
N TYR A 325 13.78 -17.79 13.66
CA TYR A 325 14.88 -17.90 12.70
C TYR A 325 14.73 -19.12 11.78
N ASP A 326 14.13 -20.19 12.29
CA ASP A 326 13.93 -21.51 11.69
C ASP A 326 12.92 -21.53 10.53
N HIS A 327 12.26 -20.41 10.25
CA HIS A 327 11.34 -20.25 9.11
C HIS A 327 11.86 -19.28 8.03
N GLY A 328 13.14 -18.90 8.07
CA GLY A 328 13.82 -18.25 6.94
C GLY A 328 14.19 -19.26 5.83
N PRO A 329 14.98 -18.86 4.83
CA PRO A 329 15.65 -17.57 4.66
C PRO A 329 14.80 -16.48 4.03
N SER A 330 13.52 -16.72 3.77
CA SER A 330 12.66 -15.72 3.15
C SER A 330 12.48 -14.51 4.07
N LEU A 331 12.64 -13.29 3.54
CA LEU A 331 12.27 -12.02 4.21
C LEU A 331 10.81 -12.04 4.69
N HIS A 332 9.98 -12.76 3.95
CA HIS A 332 8.58 -13.01 4.26
C HIS A 332 8.35 -14.51 4.35
N PRO A 333 8.63 -15.14 5.52
CA PRO A 333 8.37 -16.56 5.72
C PRO A 333 6.94 -16.93 5.35
N HIS A 334 6.77 -18.02 4.61
CA HIS A 334 5.46 -18.46 4.13
C HIS A 334 4.54 -18.85 5.30
N ASP A 335 5.11 -19.55 6.28
CA ASP A 335 4.37 -20.13 7.39
C ASP A 335 4.25 -19.16 8.58
N LYS A 336 3.20 -18.34 8.58
CA LYS A 336 2.93 -17.37 9.64
C LYS A 336 2.32 -17.98 10.90
N GLN A 337 1.92 -19.25 10.85
CA GLN A 337 1.24 -19.92 11.95
C GLN A 337 2.14 -20.04 13.16
N TYR A 338 3.37 -20.51 12.98
CA TYR A 338 4.34 -20.67 14.05
C TYR A 338 4.68 -19.35 14.75
N ALA A 339 4.77 -18.22 14.04
CA ALA A 339 4.99 -16.91 14.66
C ALA A 339 3.83 -16.54 15.60
N GLY A 340 2.57 -16.65 15.13
CA GLY A 340 1.39 -16.34 15.94
C GLY A 340 1.23 -17.29 17.13
N GLN A 341 1.44 -18.59 16.92
CA GLN A 341 1.33 -19.60 17.98
C GLN A 341 2.42 -19.46 19.05
N ARG A 342 3.68 -19.20 18.67
CA ARG A 342 4.76 -18.97 19.64
C ARG A 342 4.54 -17.69 20.46
N LEU A 343 3.98 -16.63 19.88
CA LEU A 343 3.53 -15.46 20.64
C LEU A 343 2.39 -15.81 21.62
N ALA A 344 1.47 -16.70 21.22
CA ALA A 344 0.37 -17.12 22.08
C ALA A 344 0.86 -17.96 23.26
N LEU A 345 1.90 -18.80 23.09
CA LEU A 345 2.50 -19.54 24.20
C LEU A 345 3.02 -18.61 25.30
N TRP A 346 3.69 -17.51 24.92
CA TRP A 346 4.12 -16.48 25.87
C TRP A 346 2.93 -15.90 26.65
N ALA A 347 1.87 -15.50 25.94
CA ALA A 347 0.66 -14.95 26.58
C ALA A 347 -0.01 -15.96 27.52
N LEU A 348 -0.20 -17.21 27.08
CA LEU A 348 -0.82 -18.27 27.88
C LEU A 348 -0.01 -18.52 29.16
N ALA A 349 1.29 -18.67 29.05
CA ALA A 349 2.15 -18.99 30.19
C ALA A 349 2.34 -17.84 31.17
N LYS A 350 2.47 -16.61 30.68
CA LYS A 350 2.80 -15.44 31.51
C LYS A 350 1.57 -14.68 32.01
N ASP A 351 0.46 -14.69 31.26
CA ASP A 351 -0.71 -13.84 31.56
C ASP A 351 -1.97 -14.63 31.92
N TYR A 352 -2.05 -15.91 31.54
CA TYR A 352 -3.27 -16.72 31.71
C TYR A 352 -3.06 -17.99 32.54
N GLY A 353 -2.00 -18.03 33.35
CA GLY A 353 -1.78 -19.10 34.33
C GLY A 353 -1.43 -20.46 33.75
N ARG A 354 -1.05 -20.54 32.47
CA ARG A 354 -0.62 -21.79 31.81
C ARG A 354 0.90 -21.96 31.87
N SER A 355 1.47 -21.76 33.06
CA SER A 355 2.93 -21.70 33.28
C SER A 355 3.65 -23.02 32.98
N GLU A 356 2.91 -24.13 32.88
CA GLU A 356 3.41 -25.44 32.48
C GLU A 356 3.80 -25.54 31.00
N LEU A 357 3.28 -24.66 30.15
CA LEU A 357 3.57 -24.69 28.72
C LEU A 357 5.02 -24.25 28.44
N PRO A 358 5.81 -24.99 27.68
CA PRO A 358 7.07 -24.48 27.13
C PRO A 358 6.77 -23.30 26.19
N TYR A 359 7.14 -22.08 26.60
CA TYR A 359 6.77 -20.84 25.89
C TYR A 359 7.94 -20.12 25.18
N SER A 360 9.17 -20.60 25.39
CA SER A 360 10.35 -20.12 24.67
C SER A 360 11.31 -21.28 24.41
N GLY A 361 12.17 -21.12 23.40
CA GLY A 361 13.34 -21.97 23.22
C GLY A 361 14.52 -21.49 24.07
N PRO A 362 15.67 -22.19 24.03
CA PRO A 362 16.83 -21.85 24.85
C PRO A 362 17.28 -20.38 24.66
N LEU A 363 17.40 -19.65 25.77
CA LEU A 363 17.93 -18.28 25.79
C LEU A 363 19.23 -18.26 26.58
N LEU A 364 20.32 -17.74 26.01
CA LEU A 364 21.61 -17.70 26.69
C LEU A 364 21.50 -16.94 28.02
N GLN A 365 21.83 -17.62 29.12
CA GLN A 365 21.79 -17.10 30.48
C GLN A 365 23.18 -16.71 30.97
N ASN A 366 24.17 -17.61 30.86
CA ASN A 366 25.54 -17.37 31.32
C ASN A 366 26.58 -18.05 30.42
N VAL A 367 27.80 -17.50 30.43
CA VAL A 367 28.98 -18.12 29.82
C VAL A 367 30.12 -18.15 30.83
N GLU A 368 30.59 -19.35 31.17
CA GLU A 368 31.76 -19.55 32.02
C GLU A 368 32.94 -20.04 31.17
N PHE A 369 34.07 -19.34 31.23
CA PHE A 369 35.28 -19.73 30.51
C PHE A 369 36.22 -20.52 31.45
N ARG A 370 36.37 -21.83 31.19
CA ARG A 370 37.25 -22.74 31.94
C ARG A 370 38.35 -23.28 31.04
N GLY A 371 39.57 -22.81 31.23
CA GLY A 371 40.69 -23.15 30.35
C GLY A 371 40.44 -22.66 28.93
N ASN A 372 40.40 -23.58 27.97
CA ASN A 372 40.09 -23.32 26.55
C ASN A 372 38.61 -23.56 26.18
N THR A 373 37.75 -23.87 27.16
CA THR A 373 36.33 -24.18 26.94
C THR A 373 35.44 -23.04 27.42
N ALA A 374 34.46 -22.66 26.60
CA ALA A 374 33.33 -21.84 27.01
C ALA A 374 32.14 -22.75 27.34
N GLN A 375 31.64 -22.69 28.56
CA GLN A 375 30.48 -23.45 29.04
C GLN A 375 29.27 -22.51 29.11
N LEU A 376 28.26 -22.79 28.28
CA LEU A 376 27.08 -21.95 28.12
C LEU A 376 25.90 -22.61 28.84
N SER A 377 25.20 -21.84 29.68
CA SER A 377 23.91 -22.23 30.25
C SER A 377 22.77 -21.42 29.63
N PHE A 378 21.59 -22.03 29.57
CA PHE A 378 20.42 -21.45 28.94
C PHE A 378 19.23 -21.46 29.89
N ASP A 379 18.41 -20.42 29.82
CA ASP A 379 17.03 -20.47 30.31
C ASP A 379 16.14 -21.19 29.28
N HIS A 380 14.97 -21.66 29.71
CA HIS A 380 13.96 -22.30 28.85
C HIS A 380 14.41 -23.59 28.14
N VAL A 381 15.19 -24.42 28.85
CA VAL A 381 15.59 -25.76 28.37
C VAL A 381 14.47 -26.81 28.48
N ALA A 382 13.32 -26.47 29.08
CA ALA A 382 12.28 -27.44 29.40
C ALA A 382 12.87 -28.64 30.18
N ASP A 383 12.85 -29.84 29.63
CA ASP A 383 13.44 -31.04 30.25
C ASP A 383 14.85 -31.36 29.72
N GLY A 384 15.41 -30.54 28.85
CA GLY A 384 16.77 -30.69 28.33
C GLY A 384 17.00 -30.05 26.96
N LEU A 385 18.27 -29.99 26.54
CA LEU A 385 18.68 -29.55 25.21
C LEU A 385 18.79 -30.75 24.27
N SER A 386 18.55 -30.53 22.97
CA SER A 386 18.78 -31.56 21.95
C SER A 386 19.15 -30.96 20.59
N ASN A 387 19.87 -31.76 19.80
CA ASN A 387 20.12 -31.51 18.39
C ASN A 387 19.13 -32.28 17.49
N PRO A 388 18.10 -31.66 16.90
CA PRO A 388 17.05 -32.38 16.17
C PRO A 388 17.49 -32.87 14.77
N ILE A 389 18.72 -32.55 14.34
CA ILE A 389 19.22 -32.84 12.98
C ILE A 389 20.44 -33.77 13.00
N GLY A 390 20.90 -34.18 14.17
CA GLY A 390 22.16 -34.91 14.32
C GLY A 390 22.36 -35.42 15.75
N ASP A 391 23.63 -35.61 16.11
CA ASP A 391 24.03 -36.05 17.44
C ASP A 391 24.30 -34.84 18.35
N ASP A 392 24.04 -35.01 19.64
CA ASP A 392 24.24 -34.00 20.68
C ASP A 392 25.73 -33.65 20.87
N SER A 393 26.65 -34.48 20.34
CA SER A 393 28.09 -34.22 20.32
C SER A 393 28.52 -33.17 19.27
N ASN A 394 27.63 -32.71 18.39
CA ASN A 394 27.98 -31.76 17.34
C ASN A 394 26.86 -30.75 17.02
N LEU A 395 27.04 -29.49 17.43
CA LEU A 395 26.14 -28.39 17.13
C LEU A 395 26.75 -27.44 16.10
N ASP A 396 25.96 -27.09 15.09
CA ASP A 396 26.39 -26.16 14.04
C ASP A 396 26.36 -24.69 14.47
N PHE A 397 27.11 -23.85 13.76
CA PHE A 397 27.06 -22.37 13.80
C PHE A 397 27.50 -21.70 15.10
N PHE A 398 28.35 -22.37 15.88
CA PHE A 398 29.09 -21.77 16.96
C PHE A 398 30.42 -21.20 16.48
N GLU A 399 30.74 -20.01 16.97
CA GLU A 399 32.04 -19.36 16.75
C GLU A 399 32.57 -18.81 18.07
N ILE A 400 33.89 -18.84 18.24
CA ILE A 400 34.58 -18.43 19.47
C ILE A 400 35.71 -17.44 19.14
N ALA A 401 35.98 -16.49 20.02
CA ALA A 401 37.01 -15.47 19.86
C ALA A 401 37.81 -15.26 21.15
N GLY A 402 39.05 -14.82 20.99
CA GLY A 402 39.89 -14.31 22.08
C GLY A 402 39.58 -12.83 22.39
N LYS A 403 40.48 -12.17 23.13
CA LYS A 403 40.33 -10.75 23.52
C LYS A 403 40.23 -9.79 22.32
N ASP A 404 40.75 -10.18 21.16
CA ASP A 404 40.79 -9.37 19.94
C ASP A 404 39.46 -9.33 19.18
N GLY A 405 38.46 -10.13 19.59
CA GLY A 405 37.14 -10.18 18.96
C GLY A 405 37.13 -10.83 17.57
N LYS A 406 38.21 -11.53 17.18
CA LYS A 406 38.27 -12.24 15.90
C LYS A 406 37.66 -13.63 16.05
N TYR A 407 36.40 -13.75 15.63
CA TYR A 407 35.66 -15.00 15.68
C TYR A 407 36.14 -16.02 14.66
N VAL A 408 36.32 -17.27 15.12
CA VAL A 408 36.62 -18.44 14.29
C VAL A 408 35.58 -19.54 14.55
N PRO A 409 35.36 -20.47 13.60
CA PRO A 409 34.51 -21.64 13.84
C PRO A 409 34.94 -22.42 15.08
N ALA A 410 33.95 -22.95 15.80
CA ALA A 410 34.14 -23.70 17.03
C ALA A 410 33.42 -25.04 16.99
N ASN A 411 33.97 -26.02 17.70
CA ASN A 411 33.31 -27.28 18.02
C ASN A 411 32.38 -27.03 19.21
N ALA A 412 31.11 -27.42 19.09
CA ALA A 412 30.11 -27.27 20.13
C ALA A 412 29.36 -28.58 20.36
N MET A 413 29.08 -28.90 21.63
CA MET A 413 28.37 -30.12 22.04
C MET A 413 27.49 -29.86 23.25
N ILE A 414 26.43 -30.66 23.41
CA ILE A 414 25.55 -30.66 24.59
C ILE A 414 26.19 -31.56 25.67
N VAL A 415 26.32 -31.02 26.89
CA VAL A 415 26.84 -31.73 28.07
C VAL A 415 25.87 -31.49 29.21
N GLY A 416 24.94 -32.44 29.44
CA GLY A 416 23.77 -32.21 30.29
C GLY A 416 22.91 -31.08 29.69
N ASP A 417 22.58 -30.06 30.50
CA ASP A 417 21.80 -28.89 30.04
C ASP A 417 22.68 -27.71 29.59
N GLN A 418 23.97 -27.96 29.33
CA GLN A 418 24.92 -26.94 28.88
C GLN A 418 25.39 -27.20 27.46
N VAL A 419 25.88 -26.14 26.81
CA VAL A 419 26.66 -26.25 25.58
C VAL A 419 28.11 -25.93 25.86
N HIS A 420 29.01 -26.85 25.53
CA HIS A 420 30.47 -26.66 25.67
C HIS A 420 31.06 -26.33 24.31
N VAL A 421 31.76 -25.20 24.20
CA VAL A 421 32.31 -24.65 22.95
C VAL A 421 33.83 -24.51 23.03
N THR A 422 34.54 -25.06 22.06
CA THR A 422 36.02 -25.04 21.98
C THR A 422 36.50 -24.77 20.55
N SER A 423 37.73 -24.29 20.37
CA SER A 423 38.37 -24.24 19.05
C SER A 423 39.88 -24.45 19.18
N PRO A 424 40.51 -25.27 18.30
CA PRO A 424 41.96 -25.42 18.31
C PRO A 424 42.71 -24.13 17.97
N GLN A 425 42.02 -23.13 17.40
CA GLN A 425 42.59 -21.83 17.04
C GLN A 425 42.57 -20.82 18.20
N ILE A 426 41.78 -21.06 19.26
CA ILE A 426 41.58 -20.12 20.38
C ILE A 426 41.86 -20.83 21.71
N ASN A 427 43.06 -20.65 22.25
CA ASN A 427 43.47 -21.25 23.53
C ASN A 427 42.97 -20.49 24.77
N THR A 428 42.56 -19.23 24.61
CA THR A 428 42.15 -18.35 25.72
C THR A 428 40.86 -17.61 25.34
N PRO A 429 39.73 -18.33 25.29
CA PRO A 429 38.47 -17.76 24.81
C PRO A 429 37.94 -16.64 25.71
N LYS A 430 37.25 -15.69 25.09
CA LYS A 430 36.60 -14.56 25.76
C LYS A 430 35.20 -14.26 25.26
N TYR A 431 34.90 -14.62 24.01
CA TYR A 431 33.59 -14.40 23.44
C TYR A 431 33.15 -15.61 22.62
N VAL A 432 31.85 -15.89 22.65
CA VAL A 432 31.14 -16.90 21.86
C VAL A 432 29.95 -16.24 21.15
N ARG A 433 29.62 -16.73 19.96
CA ARG A 433 28.39 -16.37 19.25
C ARG A 433 27.77 -17.59 18.56
N TYR A 434 26.46 -17.54 18.37
CA TYR A 434 25.64 -18.59 17.74
C TYR A 434 24.74 -18.01 16.66
N LEU A 435 24.72 -18.65 15.49
CA LEU A 435 23.99 -18.23 14.28
C LEU A 435 24.41 -16.85 13.75
N PHE A 436 25.70 -16.52 13.82
CA PHE A 436 26.29 -15.30 13.24
C PHE A 436 26.98 -15.50 11.89
N ARG A 437 27.18 -16.75 11.47
CA ARG A 437 27.67 -17.17 10.15
C ARG A 437 26.67 -18.15 9.52
N LYS A 438 26.53 -18.12 8.20
CA LYS A 438 25.68 -19.01 7.42
C LYS A 438 26.46 -19.65 6.25
N PRO A 439 26.40 -20.98 6.06
CA PRO A 439 26.62 -21.63 4.79
C PRO A 439 25.30 -21.86 4.04
N GLU A 440 25.39 -21.99 2.72
CA GLU A 440 24.29 -22.42 1.85
C GLU A 440 24.35 -23.94 1.60
N PRO A 441 23.21 -24.65 1.50
CA PRO A 441 21.84 -24.21 1.80
C PRO A 441 21.49 -24.27 3.30
N ASP A 442 20.49 -23.47 3.70
CA ASP A 442 20.10 -22.99 5.04
C ASP A 442 20.23 -23.90 6.27
N PRO A 443 20.50 -23.28 7.44
CA PRO A 443 20.90 -23.99 8.64
C PRO A 443 19.79 -24.91 9.12
N ALA A 444 20.15 -26.17 9.27
CA ALA A 444 19.38 -27.11 10.05
C ALA A 444 19.38 -26.63 11.52
N ILE A 445 18.25 -26.78 12.22
CA ILE A 445 18.08 -26.30 13.60
C ILE A 445 19.00 -27.15 14.48
N SER A 446 20.19 -26.68 14.86
CA SER A 446 21.14 -27.51 15.60
C SER A 446 20.92 -27.50 17.12
N LEU A 447 20.09 -26.60 17.66
CA LEU A 447 19.85 -26.48 19.10
C LEU A 447 18.39 -26.10 19.40
N VAL A 448 17.68 -27.04 20.03
CA VAL A 448 16.31 -26.84 20.57
C VAL A 448 16.27 -27.24 22.04
N ASN A 449 15.20 -26.86 22.73
CA ASN A 449 14.82 -27.53 23.97
C ASN A 449 13.99 -28.80 23.70
N SER A 450 13.70 -29.58 24.74
CA SER A 450 12.92 -30.82 24.65
C SER A 450 11.50 -30.64 24.07
N ALA A 451 10.97 -29.41 24.05
CA ALA A 451 9.69 -29.07 23.43
C ALA A 451 9.79 -28.74 21.92
N GLY A 452 10.99 -28.83 21.33
CA GLY A 452 11.25 -28.51 19.93
C GLY A 452 11.27 -27.01 19.63
N LEU A 453 11.36 -26.14 20.65
CA LEU A 453 11.47 -24.70 20.44
C LEU A 453 12.95 -24.31 20.24
N PRO A 454 13.27 -23.53 19.19
CA PRO A 454 14.64 -23.30 18.78
C PRO A 454 15.34 -22.24 19.62
N ALA A 455 16.65 -22.41 19.81
CA ALA A 455 17.48 -21.49 20.60
C ALA A 455 17.62 -20.12 19.92
N SER A 456 17.67 -19.05 20.71
CA SER A 456 17.85 -17.70 20.15
C SER A 456 19.29 -17.46 19.68
N SER A 457 19.46 -16.72 18.58
CA SER A 457 20.78 -16.24 18.14
C SER A 457 21.37 -15.26 19.16
N PHE A 458 22.68 -15.34 19.41
CA PHE A 458 23.36 -14.48 20.38
C PHE A 458 24.82 -14.19 20.03
N ILE A 459 25.33 -13.09 20.56
CA ILE A 459 26.76 -12.76 20.66
C ILE A 459 27.06 -12.24 22.06
N THR A 460 28.25 -12.53 22.58
CA THR A 460 28.61 -12.24 23.99
C THR A 460 29.55 -11.04 24.15
N ASP A 461 30.10 -10.50 23.07
CA ASP A 461 30.79 -9.21 23.12
C ASP A 461 29.80 -8.03 23.04
N ASP A 462 30.34 -6.81 23.19
CA ASP A 462 29.61 -5.54 23.06
C ASP A 462 30.26 -4.60 22.04
N PHE A 463 31.01 -5.15 21.08
CA PHE A 463 31.69 -4.35 20.05
C PHE A 463 30.66 -3.68 19.14
N LYS A 464 30.70 -2.35 19.09
CA LYS A 464 29.79 -1.56 18.25
C LYS A 464 30.23 -1.69 16.77
N PRO A 465 29.34 -2.16 15.86
CA PRO A 465 29.66 -2.17 14.44
C PRO A 465 29.76 -0.74 13.87
N PRO A 466 30.61 -0.53 12.85
CA PRO A 466 30.85 0.79 12.26
C PRO A 466 29.56 1.39 11.64
N ARG A 467 29.51 2.73 11.56
CA ARG A 467 28.41 3.48 10.93
C ARG A 467 28.66 3.64 9.43
N GLU A 468 27.73 3.19 8.60
CA GLU A 468 27.69 3.64 7.20
C GLU A 468 27.35 5.14 7.16
N PRO A 469 27.93 5.94 6.25
CA PRO A 469 27.55 7.33 6.09
C PRO A 469 26.05 7.49 5.85
N ILE A 470 25.40 8.36 6.63
CA ILE A 470 24.01 8.74 6.37
C ILE A 470 24.02 9.70 5.19
N THR A 471 23.39 9.34 4.07
CA THR A 471 23.09 10.30 3.00
C THR A 471 22.13 11.34 3.55
N GLN A 472 22.66 12.52 3.92
CA GLN A 472 21.87 13.65 4.39
C GLN A 472 21.07 14.20 3.21
N HIS A 473 19.75 14.23 3.35
CA HIS A 473 18.89 15.05 2.52
C HIS A 473 18.40 16.22 3.35
N ALA A 474 18.43 17.42 2.76
CA ALA A 474 18.03 18.64 3.45
C ALA A 474 16.63 18.45 4.04
N PRO A 475 16.41 18.78 5.34
CA PRO A 475 15.08 18.70 5.92
C PRO A 475 14.12 19.59 5.11
N LYS A 476 13.01 19.03 4.65
CA LYS A 476 11.91 19.84 4.12
C LYS A 476 11.51 20.83 5.21
N ARG A 477 11.38 22.11 4.84
CA ARG A 477 11.09 23.23 5.75
C ARG A 477 9.96 22.88 6.74
N GLU A 478 10.23 23.00 8.03
CA GLU A 478 9.20 22.85 9.05
C GLU A 478 8.23 24.04 9.00
N LEU A 479 6.94 23.73 9.04
CA LEU A 479 5.88 24.73 9.09
C LEU A 479 5.79 25.29 10.51
N THR A 480 5.68 26.61 10.61
CA THR A 480 5.53 27.34 11.87
C THR A 480 4.23 26.97 12.57
N GLU A 481 4.14 27.23 13.88
CA GLU A 481 2.95 26.98 14.68
C GLU A 481 1.74 27.79 14.19
N ALA A 482 1.98 28.97 13.60
CA ALA A 482 0.98 29.78 12.91
C ALA A 482 0.52 29.13 11.59
N GLU A 483 1.41 28.55 10.80
CA GLU A 483 1.05 27.79 9.59
C GLU A 483 0.33 26.49 9.94
N TRP A 484 0.72 25.83 11.04
CA TRP A 484 0.04 24.65 11.59
C TRP A 484 -1.35 24.98 12.11
N THR A 485 -1.50 26.09 12.83
CA THR A 485 -2.77 26.57 13.34
C THR A 485 -3.68 27.02 12.19
N THR A 486 -3.13 27.70 11.19
CA THR A 486 -3.85 28.05 9.95
C THR A 486 -4.27 26.80 9.17
N ARG A 487 -3.41 25.78 9.04
CA ARG A 487 -3.79 24.49 8.43
C ARG A 487 -4.85 23.75 9.24
N LYS A 488 -4.77 23.78 10.57
CA LYS A 488 -5.72 23.14 11.48
C LYS A 488 -7.06 23.88 11.48
N ALA A 489 -7.04 25.21 11.41
CA ALA A 489 -8.20 26.08 11.27
C ALA A 489 -8.86 25.94 9.89
N SER A 490 -8.10 25.92 8.80
CA SER A 490 -8.63 25.59 7.46
C SER A 490 -9.21 24.18 7.40
N ARG A 491 -8.60 23.20 8.10
CA ARG A 491 -9.16 21.84 8.21
C ARG A 491 -10.43 21.80 9.04
N LEU A 492 -10.52 22.56 10.13
CA LEU A 492 -11.72 22.65 10.97
C LEU A 492 -12.83 23.43 10.27
N ALA A 493 -12.51 24.49 9.52
CA ALA A 493 -13.43 25.25 8.68
C ALA A 493 -13.99 24.38 7.54
N LYS A 494 -13.13 23.64 6.82
CA LYS A 494 -13.57 22.60 5.86
C LYS A 494 -14.43 21.51 6.49
N ARG A 495 -14.25 21.22 7.80
CA ARG A 495 -15.03 20.21 8.53
C ARG A 495 -16.38 20.73 8.99
N ALA A 496 -16.46 22.02 9.33
CA ALA A 496 -17.69 22.73 9.66
C ALA A 496 -18.57 22.94 8.42
N GLU A 497 -17.97 23.20 7.25
CA GLU A 497 -18.68 23.23 5.96
C GLU A 497 -19.18 21.84 5.50
N GLN A 498 -18.67 20.75 6.09
CA GLN A 498 -19.09 19.37 5.81
C GLN A 498 -20.18 18.84 6.76
N GLN A 499 -20.64 19.64 7.74
CA GLN A 499 -21.66 19.25 8.72
C GLN A 499 -23.02 19.94 8.47
N THR A 500 -23.68 19.57 7.37
CA THR A 500 -25.15 19.52 7.26
C THR A 500 -25.58 18.06 7.06
N PRO A 501 -26.67 17.62 7.70
CA PRO A 501 -26.88 16.21 8.03
C PRO A 501 -27.43 15.41 6.83
N SER A 502 -26.63 14.51 6.26
CA SER A 502 -27.15 13.42 5.42
C SER A 502 -26.92 12.08 6.10
N GLY A 503 -28.03 11.41 6.42
CA GLY A 503 -28.07 10.10 7.03
C GLY A 503 -27.26 9.07 6.23
N LYS A 504 -26.68 8.11 6.95
CA LYS A 504 -26.05 6.92 6.38
C LYS A 504 -27.08 6.11 5.59
N PRO A 505 -26.85 5.75 4.32
CA PRO A 505 -27.36 4.50 3.81
C PRO A 505 -26.48 3.37 4.31
N SER A 506 -27.17 2.31 4.74
CA SER A 506 -26.72 0.92 4.90
C SER A 506 -25.96 0.41 3.66
N PRO A 507 -25.34 -0.79 3.68
CA PRO A 507 -24.68 -1.35 2.51
C PRO A 507 -25.68 -1.43 1.36
N ALA A 508 -25.40 -0.80 0.22
CA ALA A 508 -26.23 -0.96 -0.95
C ALA A 508 -26.13 -2.43 -1.42
N LYS A 509 -27.21 -3.17 -1.17
CA LYS A 509 -27.76 -4.11 -2.15
C LYS A 509 -27.74 -3.41 -3.51
N ALA A 510 -27.48 -4.15 -4.59
CA ALA A 510 -27.71 -3.66 -5.95
C ALA A 510 -29.01 -2.85 -6.01
N MET A 511 -28.96 -1.63 -6.55
CA MET A 511 -30.13 -0.79 -6.73
C MET A 511 -31.16 -1.62 -7.49
N LYS A 512 -32.34 -1.86 -6.90
CA LYS A 512 -33.45 -2.45 -7.64
C LYS A 512 -33.87 -1.43 -8.70
N ALA A 513 -34.29 -1.91 -9.86
CA ALA A 513 -34.62 -1.09 -11.03
C ALA A 513 -35.78 -0.08 -10.81
N GLU A 514 -36.35 0.01 -9.61
CA GLU A 514 -37.50 0.84 -9.24
C GLU A 514 -37.13 2.22 -8.64
N ASP A 515 -35.86 2.44 -8.24
CA ASP A 515 -35.40 3.72 -7.62
C ASP A 515 -34.80 4.72 -8.64
N ALA A 516 -34.98 4.49 -9.93
CA ALA A 516 -34.38 5.28 -11.01
C ALA A 516 -35.24 6.49 -11.47
N ASP A 517 -36.36 6.76 -10.81
CA ASP A 517 -37.26 7.86 -11.19
C ASP A 517 -37.24 9.01 -10.16
N GLY A 518 -37.29 10.24 -10.66
CA GLY A 518 -36.78 11.44 -10.00
C GLY A 518 -37.41 11.83 -8.66
N GLY A 519 -36.58 12.39 -7.77
CA GLY A 519 -37.00 13.05 -6.53
C GLY A 519 -35.86 13.77 -5.81
N VAL A 520 -35.89 15.10 -5.83
CA VAL A 520 -34.92 16.05 -5.25
C VAL A 520 -34.88 15.97 -3.71
N LEU A 521 -33.68 16.15 -3.10
CA LEU A 521 -33.40 17.12 -2.00
C LEU A 521 -31.92 17.06 -1.50
N THR A 522 -31.24 18.22 -1.71
CA THR A 522 -30.06 18.87 -1.06
C THR A 522 -28.66 18.23 -1.13
N GLU A 523 -27.56 18.90 -1.49
CA GLU A 523 -27.25 19.98 -2.46
C GLU A 523 -26.28 19.33 -3.45
N ASP A 524 -26.74 19.08 -4.67
CA ASP A 524 -25.88 18.71 -5.80
C ASP A 524 -25.51 20.05 -6.45
N ASN A 525 -24.23 20.42 -6.46
CA ASN A 525 -23.82 21.67 -7.08
C ASN A 525 -23.80 21.58 -8.62
N GLY A 526 -24.18 20.41 -9.18
CA GLY A 526 -24.19 20.15 -10.62
C GLY A 526 -22.80 19.89 -11.22
N LEU A 527 -21.73 19.96 -10.42
CA LEU A 527 -20.37 19.84 -10.90
C LEU A 527 -19.90 18.39 -10.89
N ALA A 528 -19.11 18.02 -11.89
CA ALA A 528 -18.48 16.70 -11.95
C ALA A 528 -17.65 16.42 -10.68
N PRO A 529 -17.65 15.18 -10.15
CA PRO A 529 -17.07 14.89 -8.86
C PRO A 529 -15.53 15.00 -8.90
N GLU A 530 -14.97 15.75 -7.95
CA GLU A 530 -13.54 16.03 -7.87
C GLU A 530 -12.91 15.60 -6.54
N VAL A 531 -11.58 15.39 -6.55
CA VAL A 531 -10.77 15.32 -5.33
C VAL A 531 -10.30 16.73 -4.99
N THR A 532 -10.72 17.24 -3.83
CA THR A 532 -10.27 18.54 -3.31
C THR A 532 -8.81 18.45 -2.86
N ASP A 533 -8.01 19.48 -3.18
CA ASP A 533 -6.57 19.60 -2.83
C ASP A 533 -5.66 18.52 -3.45
N LEU A 534 -6.03 17.98 -4.63
CA LEU A 534 -5.24 16.96 -5.33
C LEU A 534 -3.84 17.49 -5.71
N SER A 535 -2.79 16.84 -5.18
CA SER A 535 -1.39 17.10 -5.56
C SER A 535 -0.84 16.01 -6.47
N SER A 536 0.30 16.27 -7.12
CA SER A 536 0.98 15.26 -7.96
C SER A 536 1.43 14.02 -7.17
N ASP A 537 1.76 14.18 -5.89
CA ASP A 537 2.18 13.09 -5.00
C ASP A 537 1.02 12.13 -4.67
N ASP A 538 -0.23 12.59 -4.84
CA ASP A 538 -1.44 11.79 -4.60
C ASP A 538 -1.78 10.88 -5.80
N ILE A 539 -1.16 11.09 -6.97
CA ILE A 539 -1.47 10.38 -8.22
C ILE A 539 -0.64 9.11 -8.32
N SER A 540 -1.21 7.98 -7.93
CA SER A 540 -0.68 6.67 -8.32
C SER A 540 -1.74 5.58 -8.27
N PHE A 541 -1.49 4.49 -8.98
CA PHE A 541 -2.32 3.27 -8.92
C PHE A 541 -2.55 2.78 -7.48
N ALA A 542 -1.55 2.94 -6.61
CA ALA A 542 -1.65 2.53 -5.22
C ALA A 542 -2.57 3.45 -4.39
N GLN A 543 -2.71 4.72 -4.76
CA GLN A 543 -3.60 5.68 -4.08
C GLN A 543 -5.02 5.64 -4.68
N GLU A 544 -5.19 5.29 -5.96
CA GLU A 544 -6.50 5.16 -6.63
C GLU A 544 -7.47 4.24 -5.85
N GLN A 545 -6.97 3.11 -5.34
CA GLN A 545 -7.79 2.17 -4.56
C GLN A 545 -8.31 2.75 -3.24
N HIS A 546 -7.80 3.90 -2.80
CA HIS A 546 -8.21 4.58 -1.57
C HIS A 546 -9.25 5.68 -1.83
N LEU A 547 -9.53 6.02 -3.09
CA LEU A 547 -10.65 6.89 -3.43
C LEU A 547 -11.96 6.23 -2.99
N PRO A 548 -12.82 6.93 -2.24
CA PRO A 548 -14.10 6.39 -1.84
C PRO A 548 -15.02 6.25 -3.06
N ASP A 549 -15.84 5.21 -3.07
CA ASP A 549 -16.88 5.08 -4.08
C ASP A 549 -17.85 6.29 -3.98
N LEU A 550 -18.28 6.83 -5.12
CA LEU A 550 -19.28 7.89 -5.18
C LEU A 550 -20.58 7.39 -4.56
N LYS A 551 -21.21 8.23 -3.72
CA LYS A 551 -22.50 7.91 -3.10
C LYS A 551 -23.62 7.77 -4.14
N ARG A 552 -23.53 8.53 -5.23
CA ARG A 552 -24.43 8.50 -6.39
C ARG A 552 -23.57 8.60 -7.65
N PRO A 553 -23.94 7.93 -8.74
CA PRO A 553 -23.30 8.18 -10.03
C PRO A 553 -23.53 9.63 -10.42
N PHE A 554 -22.51 10.26 -11.00
CA PHE A 554 -22.64 11.52 -11.70
C PHE A 554 -22.89 11.19 -13.18
N LEU A 555 -24.00 11.66 -13.73
CA LEU A 555 -24.33 11.51 -15.14
C LEU A 555 -24.60 12.89 -15.70
N ASP A 556 -23.86 13.28 -16.74
CA ASP A 556 -23.99 14.58 -17.35
C ASP A 556 -24.18 14.45 -18.86
N THR A 557 -25.34 14.92 -19.32
CA THR A 557 -25.73 14.93 -20.73
C THR A 557 -25.43 16.27 -21.41
N SER A 558 -24.86 17.24 -20.69
CA SER A 558 -24.38 18.51 -21.23
C SER A 558 -23.09 18.91 -20.51
N PRO A 559 -21.98 18.19 -20.76
CA PRO A 559 -20.71 18.39 -20.05
C PRO A 559 -20.28 19.85 -20.02
N GLU A 560 -19.80 20.31 -18.86
CA GLU A 560 -19.29 21.68 -18.75
C GLU A 560 -17.94 21.86 -19.46
N ASP A 561 -17.74 23.04 -20.06
CA ASP A 561 -16.43 23.44 -20.57
C ASP A 561 -15.47 23.71 -19.39
N MET A 562 -14.42 22.90 -19.29
CA MET A 562 -13.41 23.00 -18.23
C MET A 562 -12.18 23.81 -18.67
N ALA A 563 -12.25 24.50 -19.82
CA ALA A 563 -11.13 25.16 -20.49
C ALA A 563 -9.94 24.22 -20.69
N ASP A 564 -10.21 22.94 -20.95
CA ASP A 564 -9.20 21.91 -21.17
C ASP A 564 -8.93 21.65 -22.66
N GLY A 565 -9.53 22.43 -23.57
CA GLY A 565 -9.36 22.32 -25.01
C GLY A 565 -10.24 21.26 -25.66
N ILE A 566 -11.25 20.74 -24.94
CA ILE A 566 -12.28 19.87 -25.50
C ILE A 566 -13.56 20.70 -25.65
N GLU A 567 -14.06 20.85 -26.88
CA GLU A 567 -15.39 21.43 -27.08
C GLU A 567 -16.45 20.52 -26.46
N VAL A 568 -17.47 21.11 -25.86
CA VAL A 568 -18.58 20.39 -25.22
C VAL A 568 -19.88 20.58 -25.99
N GLY A 569 -20.80 19.64 -25.83
CA GLY A 569 -22.13 19.66 -26.44
C GLY A 569 -23.18 19.04 -25.53
N GLU A 570 -24.39 18.84 -26.04
CA GLU A 570 -25.52 18.25 -25.33
C GLU A 570 -26.04 16.98 -26.04
N LEU A 571 -26.02 15.86 -25.32
CA LEU A 571 -26.57 14.59 -25.78
C LEU A 571 -28.08 14.68 -26.00
N GLY A 572 -28.53 14.29 -27.19
CA GLY A 572 -29.92 14.37 -27.64
C GLY A 572 -30.27 15.67 -28.37
N LEU A 573 -29.54 16.75 -28.12
CA LEU A 573 -29.68 18.01 -28.87
C LEU A 573 -28.68 18.08 -30.03
N ASP A 574 -27.39 17.86 -29.73
CA ASP A 574 -26.33 17.85 -30.75
C ASP A 574 -26.29 16.51 -31.50
N SER A 575 -26.31 15.39 -30.77
CA SER A 575 -26.34 14.05 -31.35
C SER A 575 -26.70 12.99 -30.32
N GLY A 576 -27.00 11.78 -30.79
CA GLY A 576 -27.16 10.60 -29.96
C GLY A 576 -28.52 10.45 -29.28
N ASN A 577 -29.00 9.21 -29.18
CA ASN A 577 -30.21 8.89 -28.46
C ASN A 577 -29.95 8.95 -26.95
N LYS A 578 -30.40 10.05 -26.32
CA LYS A 578 -30.24 10.34 -24.89
C LYS A 578 -30.71 9.18 -24.01
N GLU A 579 -31.86 8.58 -24.31
CA GLU A 579 -32.41 7.49 -23.49
C GLU A 579 -31.58 6.22 -23.55
N MET A 580 -31.03 5.87 -24.72
CA MET A 580 -30.19 4.67 -24.86
C MET A 580 -28.88 4.79 -24.09
N ILE A 581 -28.24 5.97 -24.14
CA ILE A 581 -27.00 6.24 -23.39
C ILE A 581 -27.28 6.31 -21.89
N LEU A 582 -28.35 7.00 -21.46
CA LEU A 582 -28.74 7.02 -20.06
C LEU A 582 -29.10 5.64 -19.53
N ALA A 583 -29.72 4.78 -20.34
CA ALA A 583 -29.99 3.39 -19.97
C ALA A 583 -28.68 2.62 -19.71
N LEU A 584 -27.70 2.70 -20.62
CA LEU A 584 -26.38 2.11 -20.39
C LEU A 584 -25.71 2.67 -19.12
N ALA A 585 -25.77 3.99 -18.93
CA ALA A 585 -25.17 4.65 -17.78
C ALA A 585 -25.81 4.19 -16.45
N ARG A 586 -27.12 3.98 -16.43
CA ARG A 586 -27.85 3.42 -15.29
C ARG A 586 -27.47 1.96 -15.03
N GLU A 587 -27.32 1.14 -16.07
CA GLU A 587 -26.83 -0.25 -15.93
C GLU A 587 -25.42 -0.32 -15.34
N ILE A 588 -24.54 0.61 -15.76
CA ILE A 588 -23.20 0.75 -15.18
C ILE A 588 -23.30 1.13 -13.71
N ALA A 589 -24.13 2.11 -13.36
CA ALA A 589 -24.30 2.57 -11.98
C ALA A 589 -24.72 1.46 -11.01
N VAL A 590 -25.53 0.50 -11.47
CA VAL A 590 -25.97 -0.66 -10.67
C VAL A 590 -25.04 -1.87 -10.78
N GLY A 591 -23.90 -1.72 -11.47
CA GLY A 591 -22.81 -2.70 -11.50
C GLY A 591 -22.94 -3.84 -12.51
N GLN A 592 -23.85 -3.75 -13.50
CA GLN A 592 -24.04 -4.84 -14.49
C GLN A 592 -22.82 -5.07 -15.40
N HIS A 593 -22.03 -4.01 -15.58
CA HIS A 593 -20.85 -3.99 -16.47
C HIS A 593 -19.51 -4.04 -15.72
N GLY A 594 -19.56 -4.45 -14.45
CA GLY A 594 -18.39 -4.62 -13.60
C GLY A 594 -17.98 -3.35 -12.88
N GLU A 595 -16.68 -3.22 -12.66
CA GLU A 595 -16.03 -2.23 -11.81
C GLU A 595 -15.70 -0.92 -12.56
N VAL A 596 -16.65 -0.40 -13.35
CA VAL A 596 -16.50 0.84 -14.12
C VAL A 596 -16.48 2.06 -13.21
N ASP A 597 -15.55 2.97 -13.48
CA ASP A 597 -15.32 4.20 -12.72
C ASP A 597 -15.68 5.44 -13.54
N SER A 598 -15.56 5.42 -14.88
CA SER A 598 -16.10 6.48 -15.74
C SER A 598 -16.41 6.02 -17.16
N LEU A 599 -17.34 6.73 -17.81
CA LEU A 599 -17.67 6.61 -19.23
C LEU A 599 -17.86 8.02 -19.82
N LEU A 600 -17.06 8.35 -20.82
CA LEU A 600 -17.14 9.60 -21.59
C LEU A 600 -17.38 9.27 -23.06
N ILE A 601 -18.21 10.09 -23.71
CA ILE A 601 -18.55 9.96 -25.13
C ILE A 601 -18.34 11.31 -25.81
N HIS A 602 -17.40 11.33 -26.75
CA HIS A 602 -17.10 12.45 -27.61
C HIS A 602 -17.51 12.09 -29.05
N HIS A 603 -18.27 12.96 -29.68
CA HIS A 603 -18.85 12.74 -30.99
C HIS A 603 -18.92 14.05 -31.76
N ASP A 604 -18.57 14.02 -33.04
CA ASP A 604 -18.62 15.20 -33.91
C ASP A 604 -17.87 16.41 -33.34
N GLY A 605 -16.69 16.16 -32.78
CA GLY A 605 -15.82 17.19 -32.23
C GLY A 605 -16.17 17.62 -30.80
N ARG A 606 -17.30 17.17 -30.24
CA ARG A 606 -17.78 17.61 -28.93
C ARG A 606 -17.87 16.47 -27.91
N LEU A 607 -17.50 16.75 -26.67
CA LEU A 607 -17.84 15.90 -25.52
C LEU A 607 -19.32 16.11 -25.18
N ILE A 608 -20.17 15.14 -25.53
CA ILE A 608 -21.62 15.24 -25.38
C ILE A 608 -22.14 14.52 -24.14
N PHE A 609 -21.33 13.63 -23.55
CA PHE A 609 -21.70 12.89 -22.35
C PHE A 609 -20.47 12.57 -21.50
N GLU A 610 -20.59 12.78 -20.20
CA GLU A 610 -19.65 12.23 -19.24
C GLU A 610 -20.36 11.66 -18.02
N SER A 611 -19.78 10.61 -17.46
CA SER A 611 -20.29 9.99 -16.26
C SER A 611 -19.17 9.44 -15.40
N TYR A 612 -19.35 9.60 -14.10
CA TYR A 612 -18.42 9.11 -13.08
C TYR A 612 -19.21 8.25 -12.09
N TYR A 613 -18.62 7.10 -11.78
CA TYR A 613 -19.14 6.11 -10.86
C TYR A 613 -18.11 5.90 -9.76
N ARG A 614 -18.37 4.98 -8.83
CA ARG A 614 -17.36 4.39 -7.92
C ARG A 614 -16.17 5.32 -7.63
N ARG A 615 -14.97 5.03 -8.14
CA ARG A 615 -13.76 5.81 -7.85
C ARG A 615 -13.50 6.92 -8.86
N GLY A 616 -14.31 7.04 -9.91
CA GLY A 616 -14.14 8.04 -10.95
C GLY A 616 -14.25 9.45 -10.39
N ARG A 617 -13.31 10.31 -10.79
CA ARG A 617 -13.31 11.75 -10.50
C ARG A 617 -12.83 12.48 -11.74
N ALA A 618 -13.46 13.61 -12.06
CA ALA A 618 -13.12 14.40 -13.25
C ALA A 618 -11.66 14.86 -13.24
N ASN A 619 -11.16 15.26 -12.05
CA ASN A 619 -9.82 15.82 -11.90
C ASN A 619 -8.72 14.81 -11.53
N TYR A 620 -9.05 13.53 -11.31
CA TYR A 620 -8.10 12.52 -10.84
C TYR A 620 -7.60 11.62 -11.98
N PRO A 621 -6.29 11.52 -12.24
CA PRO A 621 -5.77 10.62 -13.28
C PRO A 621 -5.87 9.15 -12.89
N HIS A 622 -6.49 8.35 -13.75
CA HIS A 622 -6.67 6.91 -13.55
C HIS A 622 -5.52 6.13 -14.19
N TYR A 623 -5.00 5.10 -13.52
CA TYR A 623 -3.94 4.25 -14.04
C TYR A 623 -4.36 3.54 -15.32
N GLN A 624 -3.56 3.73 -16.38
CA GLN A 624 -3.92 3.37 -17.76
C GLN A 624 -3.42 1.99 -18.19
N MET A 625 -2.63 1.32 -17.33
CA MET A 625 -2.09 -0.02 -17.60
C MET A 625 -1.42 -0.07 -18.98
N SER A 626 -1.82 -0.97 -19.89
CA SER A 626 -1.14 -1.13 -21.18
C SER A 626 -1.34 0.00 -22.20
N ILE A 627 -2.25 0.96 -21.97
CA ILE A 627 -2.39 2.13 -22.86
C ILE A 627 -1.12 3.01 -22.82
N THR A 628 -0.31 2.91 -21.76
CA THR A 628 1.01 3.56 -21.68
C THR A 628 1.91 3.29 -22.91
N LYS A 629 1.78 2.12 -23.55
CA LYS A 629 2.53 1.81 -24.78
C LYS A 629 2.12 2.73 -25.92
N SER A 630 0.82 2.96 -26.08
CA SER A 630 0.27 3.85 -27.09
C SER A 630 0.81 5.28 -26.91
N TYR A 631 0.90 5.77 -25.67
CA TYR A 631 1.52 7.07 -25.39
C TYR A 631 3.04 7.08 -25.64
N THR A 632 3.73 5.97 -25.39
CA THR A 632 5.16 5.82 -25.72
C THR A 632 5.39 5.88 -27.25
N ALA A 633 4.53 5.25 -28.04
CA ALA A 633 4.61 5.35 -29.50
C ALA A 633 4.41 6.80 -29.96
N LEU A 634 3.43 7.52 -29.39
CA LEU A 634 3.22 8.93 -29.72
C LEU A 634 4.38 9.83 -29.25
N ALA A 635 5.06 9.52 -28.14
CA ALA A 635 6.28 10.23 -27.76
C ALA A 635 7.40 10.07 -28.81
N LEU A 636 7.59 8.87 -29.35
CA LEU A 636 8.52 8.66 -30.47
C LEU A 636 8.07 9.43 -31.71
N GLY A 637 6.77 9.39 -32.03
CA GLY A 637 6.19 10.16 -33.12
C GLY A 637 6.45 11.67 -32.96
N ARG A 638 6.36 12.20 -31.74
CA ARG A 638 6.68 13.60 -31.43
C ARG A 638 8.16 13.90 -31.66
N ALA A 639 9.06 12.98 -31.30
CA ALA A 639 10.48 13.12 -31.58
C ALA A 639 10.77 13.16 -33.08
N ILE A 640 10.00 12.40 -33.89
CA ILE A 640 10.07 12.48 -35.36
C ILE A 640 9.52 13.81 -35.88
N GLN A 641 8.39 14.30 -35.35
CA GLN A 641 7.83 15.59 -35.75
C GLN A 641 8.80 16.75 -35.52
N LEU A 642 9.61 16.65 -34.47
CA LEU A 642 10.61 17.66 -34.08
C LEU A 642 12.00 17.42 -34.69
N ASP A 643 12.10 16.53 -35.69
CA ASP A 643 13.33 16.21 -36.41
C ASP A 643 14.47 15.61 -35.55
N TYR A 644 14.20 15.15 -34.33
CA TYR A 644 15.16 14.36 -33.54
C TYR A 644 15.35 12.94 -34.10
N LEU A 645 14.35 12.48 -34.87
CA LEU A 645 14.37 11.26 -35.66
C LEU A 645 13.67 11.54 -36.99
N LYS A 646 13.89 10.67 -37.98
CA LYS A 646 13.16 10.67 -39.25
C LYS A 646 12.30 9.43 -39.37
N MET A 647 11.25 9.49 -40.18
CA MET A 647 10.45 8.29 -40.50
C MET A 647 11.27 7.14 -41.11
N SER A 648 12.36 7.46 -41.83
CA SER A 648 13.32 6.47 -42.35
C SER A 648 14.10 5.75 -41.24
N ASP A 649 14.28 6.37 -40.08
CA ASP A 649 15.01 5.80 -38.95
C ASP A 649 14.26 4.62 -38.31
N LEU A 650 12.95 4.50 -38.55
CA LEU A 650 12.17 3.35 -38.10
C LEU A 650 12.74 2.02 -38.61
N ASN A 651 13.37 2.00 -39.79
CA ASN A 651 13.94 0.80 -40.38
C ASN A 651 15.40 0.55 -39.97
N ARG A 652 16.01 1.43 -39.17
CA ARG A 652 17.38 1.25 -38.70
C ARG A 652 17.42 0.27 -37.52
N PRO A 653 18.50 -0.51 -37.38
CA PRO A 653 18.78 -1.27 -36.18
C PRO A 653 18.69 -0.42 -34.90
N VAL A 654 18.07 -0.95 -33.85
CA VAL A 654 17.95 -0.25 -32.56
C VAL A 654 19.33 -0.01 -31.93
N LEU A 655 20.31 -0.87 -32.22
CA LEU A 655 21.68 -0.74 -31.74
C LEU A 655 22.41 0.47 -32.33
N ASP A 656 21.95 1.03 -33.45
CA ASP A 656 22.52 2.26 -34.01
C ASP A 656 22.23 3.49 -33.13
N PHE A 657 21.18 3.42 -32.30
CA PHE A 657 20.81 4.49 -31.38
C PHE A 657 21.36 4.24 -29.97
N LEU A 658 21.50 2.97 -29.56
CA LEU A 658 21.85 2.60 -28.19
C LEU A 658 23.37 2.54 -27.99
N THR A 659 23.97 3.69 -27.66
CA THR A 659 25.42 3.89 -27.59
C THR A 659 26.12 3.29 -26.37
N ASN A 660 25.38 2.91 -25.32
CA ASN A 660 25.89 2.36 -24.05
C ASN A 660 25.56 0.86 -23.91
N ILE A 661 25.70 0.12 -25.02
CA ILE A 661 25.52 -1.34 -25.10
C ILE A 661 26.83 -2.01 -25.51
N ASP A 662 27.23 -3.04 -24.76
CA ASP A 662 28.33 -3.92 -25.12
C ASP A 662 27.83 -4.96 -26.14
N GLN A 663 28.06 -4.66 -27.41
CA GLN A 663 27.61 -5.50 -28.52
C GLN A 663 28.28 -6.88 -28.56
N SER A 664 29.46 -7.03 -27.95
CA SER A 664 30.21 -8.31 -27.96
C SER A 664 29.55 -9.41 -27.13
N ARG A 665 28.63 -9.04 -26.24
CA ARG A 665 27.94 -9.95 -25.31
C ARG A 665 26.52 -10.32 -25.75
N LEU A 666 26.04 -9.74 -26.85
CA LEU A 666 24.65 -9.91 -27.28
C LEU A 666 24.44 -11.28 -27.92
N ALA A 667 23.23 -11.80 -27.80
CA ALA A 667 22.83 -12.99 -28.55
C ALA A 667 22.88 -12.71 -30.06
N THR A 668 23.18 -13.75 -30.85
CA THR A 668 23.24 -13.65 -32.31
C THR A 668 21.94 -13.08 -32.90
N GLY A 669 22.07 -12.12 -33.81
CA GLY A 669 20.96 -11.50 -34.55
C GLY A 669 20.32 -10.29 -33.86
N CYS A 670 20.78 -9.87 -32.67
CA CYS A 670 20.26 -8.67 -32.00
C CYS A 670 20.46 -7.38 -32.81
N ASP A 671 21.51 -7.33 -33.63
CA ASP A 671 21.82 -6.25 -34.60
C ASP A 671 20.79 -6.13 -35.72
N THR A 672 19.94 -7.13 -35.92
CA THR A 672 18.88 -7.07 -36.93
C THR A 672 17.59 -6.42 -36.43
N ILE A 673 17.45 -6.19 -35.12
CA ILE A 673 16.21 -5.66 -34.52
C ILE A 673 16.07 -4.20 -34.92
N THR A 674 15.03 -3.85 -35.69
CA THR A 674 14.76 -2.45 -36.08
C THR A 674 13.83 -1.75 -35.08
N LEU A 675 13.81 -0.41 -35.12
CA LEU A 675 12.86 0.36 -34.32
C LEU A 675 11.39 0.05 -34.71
N ASN A 676 11.14 -0.24 -35.99
CA ASN A 676 9.87 -0.72 -36.51
C ASN A 676 9.49 -2.11 -35.97
N ASP A 677 10.47 -3.01 -35.80
CA ASP A 677 10.23 -4.31 -35.15
C ASP A 677 9.80 -4.12 -33.69
N ALA A 678 10.48 -3.22 -32.95
CA ALA A 678 10.12 -2.92 -31.56
C ALA A 678 8.72 -2.30 -31.43
N LEU A 679 8.38 -1.32 -32.27
CA LEU A 679 7.06 -0.67 -32.24
C LEU A 679 5.91 -1.65 -32.53
N ASN A 680 6.18 -2.73 -33.29
CA ASN A 680 5.16 -3.70 -33.68
C ASN A 680 5.13 -4.99 -32.86
N MET A 681 5.96 -5.14 -31.82
CA MET A 681 6.10 -6.38 -31.04
C MET A 681 6.76 -7.55 -31.79
N HIS A 682 7.67 -7.24 -32.72
CA HIS A 682 8.39 -8.17 -33.59
C HIS A 682 9.91 -8.22 -33.30
N SER A 683 10.37 -7.72 -32.15
CA SER A 683 11.81 -7.67 -31.84
C SER A 683 12.50 -9.05 -31.81
N GLY A 684 11.73 -10.12 -31.65
CA GLY A 684 12.26 -11.48 -31.51
C GLY A 684 12.84 -11.80 -30.14
N ILE A 685 12.83 -10.86 -29.18
CA ILE A 685 13.38 -11.09 -27.84
C ILE A 685 12.59 -12.20 -27.13
N ARG A 686 13.29 -13.23 -26.66
CA ARG A 686 12.78 -14.40 -25.94
C ARG A 686 13.71 -14.72 -24.76
N VAL A 687 13.49 -14.04 -23.64
CA VAL A 687 14.19 -14.30 -22.38
C VAL A 687 13.39 -15.31 -21.56
N ALA A 688 14.05 -16.35 -21.05
CA ALA A 688 13.43 -17.35 -20.17
C ALA A 688 12.91 -16.71 -18.88
N LYS A 689 11.80 -17.22 -18.34
CA LYS A 689 11.11 -16.63 -17.18
C LYS A 689 12.00 -16.57 -15.95
N GLU A 690 12.77 -17.63 -15.71
CA GLU A 690 13.72 -17.76 -14.61
C GLU A 690 14.82 -16.70 -14.72
N THR A 691 15.25 -16.40 -15.94
CA THR A 691 16.23 -15.35 -16.22
C THR A 691 15.64 -13.96 -15.98
N VAL A 692 14.40 -13.70 -16.40
CA VAL A 692 13.72 -12.43 -16.08
C VAL A 692 13.59 -12.25 -14.56
N GLU A 693 13.28 -13.31 -13.82
CA GLU A 693 13.21 -13.28 -12.36
C GLU A 693 14.57 -13.02 -11.70
N LYS A 694 15.65 -13.59 -12.24
CA LYS A 694 17.04 -13.28 -11.81
C LYS A 694 17.40 -11.83 -12.09
N LEU A 695 17.15 -11.33 -13.30
CA LEU A 695 17.44 -9.95 -13.68
C LEU A 695 16.72 -8.95 -12.77
N ARG A 696 15.46 -9.24 -12.37
CA ARG A 696 14.71 -8.41 -11.41
C ARG A 696 15.36 -8.26 -10.04
N LYS A 697 16.22 -9.21 -9.63
CA LYS A 697 16.99 -9.15 -8.38
C LYS A 697 18.23 -8.25 -8.51
N SER A 698 18.77 -8.10 -9.71
CA SER A 698 19.96 -7.28 -10.02
C SER A 698 19.60 -5.86 -10.48
N ARG A 699 18.79 -5.13 -9.72
CA ARG A 699 18.21 -3.84 -10.17
C ARG A 699 19.23 -2.77 -10.54
N SER A 700 20.42 -2.78 -9.93
CA SER A 700 21.47 -1.80 -10.23
C SER A 700 22.04 -1.96 -11.65
N THR A 701 22.11 -3.19 -12.17
CA THR A 701 22.63 -3.47 -13.52
C THR A 701 21.62 -3.15 -14.62
N LEU A 702 20.36 -2.92 -14.26
CA LEU A 702 19.29 -2.60 -15.20
C LEU A 702 19.10 -1.09 -15.41
N LYS A 703 19.99 -0.23 -14.90
CA LYS A 703 19.89 1.23 -15.06
C LYS A 703 20.23 1.68 -16.49
N GLY A 704 19.49 2.68 -16.98
CA GLY A 704 19.61 3.16 -18.36
C GLY A 704 19.52 2.01 -19.37
N GLN A 705 20.42 2.01 -20.35
CA GLN A 705 20.49 0.97 -21.39
C GLN A 705 20.91 -0.41 -20.85
N GLY A 706 21.38 -0.51 -19.60
CA GLY A 706 21.67 -1.78 -18.94
C GLY A 706 20.47 -2.73 -18.85
N GLN A 707 19.24 -2.19 -18.85
CA GLN A 707 18.03 -3.01 -18.98
C GLN A 707 17.96 -3.72 -20.34
N ILE A 708 18.22 -2.98 -21.42
CA ILE A 708 18.16 -3.52 -22.78
C ILE A 708 19.34 -4.45 -23.03
N GLN A 709 20.54 -4.08 -22.56
CA GLN A 709 21.70 -4.98 -22.51
C GLN A 709 21.31 -6.33 -21.92
N ALA A 710 20.71 -6.33 -20.72
CA ALA A 710 20.33 -7.57 -20.07
C ALA A 710 19.33 -8.41 -20.87
N TYR A 711 18.36 -7.79 -21.56
CA TYR A 711 17.43 -8.52 -22.41
C TYR A 711 18.09 -9.10 -23.66
N LEU A 712 18.98 -8.35 -24.31
CA LEU A 712 19.66 -8.77 -25.53
C LEU A 712 20.80 -9.77 -25.28
N GLU A 713 21.44 -9.74 -24.11
CA GLU A 713 22.41 -10.77 -23.69
C GLU A 713 21.74 -12.11 -23.36
N ASN A 714 20.53 -12.07 -22.81
CA ASN A 714 19.86 -13.25 -22.25
C ASN A 714 18.70 -13.78 -23.11
N THR A 715 18.51 -13.23 -24.30
CA THR A 715 17.53 -13.75 -25.26
C THR A 715 18.08 -14.96 -26.00
N ALA A 716 17.19 -15.86 -26.43
CA ALA A 716 17.52 -16.80 -27.50
C ALA A 716 17.93 -16.04 -28.78
N PRO A 717 18.71 -16.67 -29.70
CA PRO A 717 19.10 -16.05 -30.96
C PRO A 717 17.90 -15.49 -31.74
N ILE A 718 18.10 -14.31 -32.33
CA ILE A 718 17.07 -13.63 -33.10
C ILE A 718 17.10 -14.15 -34.54
N THR A 719 16.08 -14.92 -34.90
CA THR A 719 15.82 -15.43 -36.26
C THR A 719 14.54 -14.84 -36.85
N THR A 720 14.31 -15.05 -38.14
CA THR A 720 13.05 -14.69 -38.82
C THR A 720 11.82 -15.31 -38.12
N GLU A 721 11.92 -16.55 -37.65
CA GLU A 721 10.88 -17.24 -36.89
C GLU A 721 10.70 -16.65 -35.49
N SER A 722 11.78 -16.22 -34.83
CA SER A 722 11.68 -15.58 -33.52
C SER A 722 10.98 -14.22 -33.61
N LYS A 723 11.17 -13.49 -34.72
CA LYS A 723 10.57 -12.18 -34.99
C LYS A 723 9.07 -12.24 -35.31
N GLN A 724 8.41 -13.37 -35.09
CA GLN A 724 6.95 -13.41 -35.08
C GLN A 724 6.39 -12.57 -33.92
N TYR A 725 5.20 -12.02 -34.13
CA TYR A 725 4.53 -11.15 -33.17
C TYR A 725 4.42 -11.79 -31.80
N LYS A 726 4.81 -11.05 -30.77
CA LYS A 726 4.61 -11.43 -29.38
C LYS A 726 4.42 -10.20 -28.53
N TYR A 727 3.21 -10.03 -28.02
CA TYR A 727 2.90 -8.94 -27.09
C TYR A 727 3.78 -9.01 -25.83
N GLN A 728 4.67 -8.03 -25.64
CA GLN A 728 5.65 -8.04 -24.55
C GLN A 728 6.05 -6.64 -24.08
N SER A 729 6.83 -6.57 -22.99
CA SER A 729 7.23 -5.30 -22.35
C SER A 729 8.64 -4.84 -22.73
N SER A 730 9.49 -5.73 -23.26
CA SER A 730 10.85 -5.38 -23.71
C SER A 730 10.82 -4.34 -24.83
N ASP A 731 9.88 -4.47 -25.75
CA ASP A 731 9.86 -3.69 -26.99
C ASP A 731 9.50 -2.22 -26.76
N PRO A 732 8.45 -1.87 -25.99
CA PRO A 732 8.26 -0.48 -25.58
C PRO A 732 9.40 0.04 -24.69
N SER A 733 10.13 -0.83 -23.97
CA SER A 733 11.32 -0.40 -23.21
C SER A 733 12.46 0.02 -24.13
N ILE A 734 12.67 -0.71 -25.24
CA ILE A 734 13.63 -0.30 -26.29
C ILE A 734 13.25 1.05 -26.87
N VAL A 735 11.97 1.23 -27.23
CA VAL A 735 11.48 2.50 -27.80
C VAL A 735 11.75 3.68 -26.85
N MET A 736 11.50 3.51 -25.54
CA MET A 736 11.77 4.57 -24.55
C MET A 736 13.27 4.90 -24.44
N GLN A 737 14.15 3.91 -24.58
CA GLN A 737 15.60 4.11 -24.53
C GLN A 737 16.12 4.82 -25.79
N VAL A 738 15.49 4.55 -26.94
CA VAL A 738 15.76 5.31 -28.16
C VAL A 738 15.31 6.77 -27.98
N ILE A 739 14.10 7.01 -27.45
CA ILE A 739 13.63 8.37 -27.14
C ILE A 739 14.64 9.09 -26.23
N GLU A 740 15.03 8.48 -25.10
CA GLU A 740 16.03 9.02 -24.17
C GLU A 740 17.33 9.41 -24.86
N THR A 741 17.75 8.66 -25.88
CA THR A 741 19.05 8.88 -26.53
C THR A 741 19.01 9.99 -27.58
N VAL A 742 17.87 10.20 -28.24
CA VAL A 742 17.78 11.09 -29.41
C VAL A 742 17.19 12.45 -29.10
N VAL A 743 16.39 12.58 -28.05
CA VAL A 743 15.77 13.85 -27.66
C VAL A 743 16.72 14.69 -26.81
N PRO A 744 16.58 16.03 -26.82
CA PRO A 744 17.35 16.88 -25.91
C PRO A 744 16.85 16.74 -24.48
N GLY A 745 17.78 16.72 -23.52
CA GLY A 745 17.47 16.50 -22.11
C GLY A 745 17.15 15.03 -21.84
N THR A 746 16.19 14.78 -20.95
CA THR A 746 15.71 13.42 -20.64
C THR A 746 14.39 13.12 -21.35
N ALA A 747 14.09 11.84 -21.58
CA ALA A 747 12.79 11.39 -22.07
C ALA A 747 11.64 11.89 -21.19
N THR A 748 11.83 11.97 -19.88
CA THR A 748 10.85 12.53 -18.93
C THR A 748 10.54 13.99 -19.22
N GLU A 749 11.57 14.83 -19.35
CA GLU A 749 11.41 16.26 -19.64
C GLU A 749 10.77 16.47 -21.01
N PHE A 750 11.23 15.72 -22.00
CA PHE A 750 10.69 15.74 -23.36
C PHE A 750 9.20 15.36 -23.38
N ILE A 751 8.81 14.24 -22.77
CA ILE A 751 7.42 13.80 -22.70
C ILE A 751 6.55 14.84 -21.99
N ASN A 752 7.02 15.36 -20.84
CA ASN A 752 6.24 16.31 -20.06
C ASN A 752 6.03 17.63 -20.82
N LYS A 753 7.07 18.13 -21.48
CA LYS A 753 7.03 19.44 -22.15
C LYS A 753 6.46 19.36 -23.56
N GLU A 754 7.05 18.53 -24.41
CA GLU A 754 6.83 18.53 -25.86
C GLU A 754 5.64 17.67 -26.29
N LEU A 755 5.16 16.76 -25.43
CA LEU A 755 4.00 15.92 -25.73
C LEU A 755 2.81 16.26 -24.82
N LEU A 756 2.95 16.08 -23.50
CA LEU A 756 1.85 16.31 -22.55
C LEU A 756 1.52 17.80 -22.44
N GLY A 757 2.55 18.65 -22.34
CA GLY A 757 2.40 20.10 -22.30
C GLY A 757 1.68 20.66 -23.53
N SER A 758 2.04 20.20 -24.73
CA SER A 758 1.38 20.60 -25.98
C SER A 758 -0.09 20.18 -26.07
N LEU A 759 -0.48 19.10 -25.39
CA LEU A 759 -1.89 18.67 -25.28
C LEU A 759 -2.64 19.34 -24.11
N GLY A 760 -1.98 20.22 -23.36
CA GLY A 760 -2.54 20.82 -22.15
C GLY A 760 -2.81 19.79 -21.04
N ILE A 761 -2.05 18.69 -20.99
CA ILE A 761 -2.15 17.65 -19.97
C ILE A 761 -1.15 17.97 -18.85
N SER A 762 -1.64 18.59 -17.78
CA SER A 762 -0.82 19.02 -16.64
C SER A 762 -1.00 18.17 -15.37
N LYS A 763 -2.13 17.46 -15.25
CA LYS A 763 -2.43 16.55 -14.14
C LYS A 763 -2.33 15.10 -14.64
N PHE A 764 -1.18 14.48 -14.44
CA PHE A 764 -0.92 13.09 -14.83
C PHE A 764 0.01 12.42 -13.83
N GLY A 765 0.09 11.09 -13.90
CA GLY A 765 1.12 10.32 -13.22
C GLY A 765 1.90 9.49 -14.23
N TRP A 766 3.21 9.41 -14.11
CA TRP A 766 4.02 8.50 -14.93
C TRP A 766 5.11 7.87 -14.07
N GLN A 767 5.03 6.56 -13.85
CA GLN A 767 5.94 5.86 -12.94
C GLN A 767 7.31 5.63 -13.57
N ASP A 768 8.35 5.69 -12.75
CA ASP A 768 9.71 5.28 -13.14
C ASP A 768 9.80 3.76 -13.32
N ASP A 769 10.54 3.37 -14.35
CA ASP A 769 10.97 2.00 -14.59
C ASP A 769 12.24 1.67 -13.77
N VAL A 770 12.58 0.38 -13.69
CA VAL A 770 13.85 -0.04 -13.07
C VAL A 770 15.06 0.62 -13.73
N SER A 771 14.98 0.91 -15.04
CA SER A 771 15.98 1.68 -15.79
C SER A 771 16.20 3.10 -15.28
N GLY A 772 15.23 3.68 -14.57
CA GLY A 772 15.22 5.10 -14.19
C GLY A 772 14.57 5.99 -15.26
N LEU A 773 14.10 5.44 -16.37
CA LEU A 773 13.30 6.13 -17.37
C LEU A 773 11.80 5.96 -17.09
N PRO A 774 10.90 6.75 -17.72
CA PRO A 774 9.46 6.52 -17.61
C PRO A 774 9.08 5.11 -18.06
N LYS A 775 8.24 4.41 -17.30
CA LYS A 775 7.69 3.11 -17.71
C LYS A 775 6.95 3.24 -19.03
N SER A 776 7.33 2.44 -20.00
CA SER A 776 6.75 2.48 -21.34
C SER A 776 5.70 1.39 -21.61
N ALA A 777 5.76 0.29 -20.86
CA ALA A 777 4.84 -0.83 -21.04
C ALA A 777 3.51 -0.66 -20.30
N ALA A 778 3.57 -0.22 -19.04
CA ALA A 778 2.41 0.07 -18.19
C ALA A 778 2.86 0.89 -16.97
N GLY A 779 2.43 2.15 -16.88
CA GLY A 779 2.94 3.05 -15.84
C GLY A 779 2.36 4.45 -15.81
N SER A 780 1.59 4.85 -16.83
CA SER A 780 0.95 6.18 -16.89
C SER A 780 -0.43 6.20 -16.25
N SER A 781 -0.86 7.38 -15.81
CA SER A 781 -2.19 7.67 -15.27
C SER A 781 -2.71 8.96 -15.92
N MET A 782 -3.93 8.94 -16.46
CA MET A 782 -4.53 10.04 -17.23
C MET A 782 -5.97 10.30 -16.75
N ARG A 783 -6.44 11.56 -16.75
CA ARG A 783 -7.86 11.84 -16.48
C ARG A 783 -8.71 11.30 -17.63
N SER A 784 -9.98 11.02 -17.36
CA SER A 784 -10.89 10.53 -18.41
C SER A 784 -11.03 11.51 -19.57
N ARG A 785 -11.07 12.82 -19.31
CA ARG A 785 -11.06 13.84 -20.37
C ARG A 785 -9.73 13.88 -21.14
N ASP A 786 -8.58 13.68 -20.47
CA ASP A 786 -7.29 13.59 -21.18
C ASP A 786 -7.22 12.34 -22.09
N MET A 787 -7.92 11.26 -21.75
CA MET A 787 -8.08 10.11 -22.65
C MET A 787 -8.84 10.45 -23.94
N ILE A 788 -9.80 11.38 -23.89
CA ILE A 788 -10.48 11.91 -25.09
C ILE A 788 -9.49 12.69 -25.96
N LYS A 789 -8.64 13.54 -25.37
CA LYS A 789 -7.60 14.28 -26.12
C LYS A 789 -6.67 13.35 -26.91
N TRP A 790 -6.25 12.24 -26.30
CA TRP A 790 -5.46 11.22 -26.99
C TRP A 790 -6.22 10.58 -28.16
N GLY A 791 -7.51 10.32 -27.99
CA GLY A 791 -8.37 9.85 -29.07
C GLY A 791 -8.47 10.87 -30.22
N MET A 792 -8.70 12.14 -29.89
CA MET A 792 -8.81 13.24 -30.85
C MET A 792 -7.51 13.41 -31.64
N LEU A 793 -6.36 13.40 -30.97
CA LEU A 793 -5.04 13.47 -31.62
C LEU A 793 -4.83 12.33 -32.61
N VAL A 794 -5.28 11.11 -32.30
CA VAL A 794 -5.11 9.96 -33.20
C VAL A 794 -6.11 9.99 -34.35
N GLN A 795 -7.35 10.36 -34.08
CA GLN A 795 -8.41 10.48 -35.08
C GLN A 795 -8.14 11.61 -36.08
N SER A 796 -7.52 12.70 -35.65
CA SER A 796 -7.10 13.82 -36.49
C SER A 796 -5.81 13.55 -37.29
N GLY A 797 -5.25 12.33 -37.23
CA GLY A 797 -3.99 12.02 -37.89
C GLY A 797 -2.78 12.75 -37.28
N GLY A 798 -2.81 13.03 -35.98
CA GLY A 798 -1.71 13.64 -35.24
C GLY A 798 -1.78 15.16 -35.14
N GLN A 799 -2.90 15.78 -35.51
CA GLN A 799 -3.10 17.22 -35.42
C GLN A 799 -3.73 17.59 -34.07
N TRP A 800 -3.25 18.68 -33.48
CA TRP A 800 -3.80 19.26 -32.27
C TRP A 800 -3.74 20.77 -32.37
N ASP A 801 -4.86 21.45 -32.12
CA ASP A 801 -4.98 22.92 -32.18
C ASP A 801 -4.44 23.53 -33.50
N GLY A 802 -4.74 22.90 -34.64
CA GLY A 802 -4.31 23.35 -35.96
C GLY A 802 -2.84 23.06 -36.31
N GLU A 803 -2.06 22.50 -35.39
CA GLU A 803 -0.66 22.11 -35.62
C GLU A 803 -0.51 20.60 -35.79
N GLN A 804 0.42 20.19 -36.65
CA GLN A 804 0.83 18.78 -36.76
C GLN A 804 1.75 18.44 -35.58
N LEU A 805 1.20 17.81 -34.54
CA LEU A 805 1.94 17.46 -33.34
C LEU A 805 2.74 16.15 -33.51
N ILE A 806 2.16 15.18 -34.23
CA ILE A 806 2.74 13.87 -34.56
C ILE A 806 2.62 13.65 -36.07
N PRO A 807 3.59 13.08 -36.80
CA PRO A 807 3.48 12.94 -38.25
C PRO A 807 2.28 12.07 -38.64
N ALA A 808 1.52 12.48 -39.65
CA ALA A 808 0.31 11.78 -40.07
C ALA A 808 0.57 10.35 -40.55
N ASP A 809 1.70 10.13 -41.24
CA ASP A 809 2.15 8.82 -41.68
C ASP A 809 2.57 7.93 -40.50
N PHE A 810 3.14 8.51 -39.43
CA PHE A 810 3.41 7.80 -38.18
C PHE A 810 2.11 7.37 -37.50
N VAL A 811 1.12 8.26 -37.35
CA VAL A 811 -0.19 7.93 -36.75
C VAL A 811 -0.93 6.87 -37.56
N GLN A 812 -0.84 6.94 -38.90
CA GLN A 812 -1.39 5.93 -39.79
C GLN A 812 -0.75 4.55 -39.54
N LYS A 813 0.58 4.47 -39.44
CA LYS A 813 1.28 3.21 -39.09
C LYS A 813 0.96 2.76 -37.67
N ALA A 814 0.83 3.70 -36.74
CA ALA A 814 0.52 3.39 -35.36
C ALA A 814 -0.81 2.65 -35.22
N THR A 815 -1.79 2.99 -36.06
CA THR A 815 -3.14 2.43 -36.03
C THR A 815 -3.45 1.51 -37.21
N SER A 816 -2.46 1.07 -38.00
CA SER A 816 -2.68 0.15 -39.12
C SER A 816 -2.79 -1.32 -38.66
N LYS A 817 -3.40 -2.16 -39.49
CA LYS A 817 -3.52 -3.61 -39.25
C LYS A 817 -2.21 -4.32 -39.65
N ILE A 818 -1.12 -4.08 -38.93
CA ILE A 818 0.21 -4.63 -39.25
C ILE A 818 0.26 -6.12 -38.97
N HIS A 819 -0.18 -6.52 -37.78
CA HIS A 819 -0.36 -7.92 -37.42
C HIS A 819 -1.81 -8.17 -37.05
N THR A 820 -2.48 -9.10 -37.73
CA THR A 820 -3.85 -9.54 -37.43
C THR A 820 -3.84 -10.95 -36.86
N ASN A 821 -4.42 -11.13 -35.67
CA ASN A 821 -4.59 -12.46 -35.09
C ASN A 821 -5.80 -13.20 -35.70
N PRO A 822 -5.98 -14.51 -35.42
CA PRO A 822 -7.11 -15.28 -35.96
C PRO A 822 -8.51 -14.79 -35.53
N GLN A 823 -8.59 -13.92 -34.52
CA GLN A 823 -9.83 -13.30 -34.05
C GLN A 823 -10.07 -11.90 -34.66
N ASP A 824 -9.43 -11.61 -35.81
CA ASP A 824 -9.48 -10.33 -36.54
C ASP A 824 -9.12 -9.10 -35.67
N THR A 825 -8.37 -9.33 -34.59
CA THR A 825 -7.80 -8.26 -33.78
C THR A 825 -6.39 -7.98 -34.27
N SER A 826 -6.21 -6.74 -34.72
CA SER A 826 -4.98 -6.25 -35.29
C SER A 826 -4.19 -5.38 -34.34
N TYR A 827 -2.89 -5.26 -34.58
CA TYR A 827 -1.97 -4.43 -33.82
C TYR A 827 -1.06 -3.64 -34.77
N GLY A 828 -0.88 -2.35 -34.49
CA GLY A 828 0.09 -1.45 -35.16
C GLY A 828 1.22 -1.04 -34.20
N PHE A 829 1.68 0.23 -34.28
CA PHE A 829 2.61 0.78 -33.28
C PHE A 829 1.93 1.02 -31.94
N PHE A 830 1.80 -0.06 -31.17
CA PHE A 830 1.22 -0.09 -29.84
C PHE A 830 -0.28 0.28 -29.73
N TRP A 831 -1.01 0.37 -30.86
CA TRP A 831 -2.47 0.50 -30.88
C TRP A 831 -3.14 -0.77 -31.38
N TRP A 832 -4.32 -1.05 -30.82
CA TRP A 832 -5.18 -2.11 -31.30
C TRP A 832 -6.10 -1.61 -32.40
N ARG A 833 -6.49 -2.48 -33.32
CA ARG A 833 -7.53 -2.20 -34.31
C ARG A 833 -8.32 -3.46 -34.60
N ASN A 834 -9.63 -3.38 -34.60
CA ASN A 834 -10.48 -4.53 -34.89
C ASN A 834 -11.80 -4.05 -35.48
N ASN A 835 -12.46 -4.95 -36.19
CA ASN A 835 -13.82 -4.72 -36.62
C ASN A 835 -14.80 -4.96 -35.46
N VAL A 836 -15.88 -4.20 -35.40
CA VAL A 836 -17.02 -4.40 -34.49
C VAL A 836 -18.31 -4.43 -35.29
N ASP A 837 -19.07 -5.50 -35.15
CA ASP A 837 -20.35 -5.68 -35.85
C ASP A 837 -21.49 -5.18 -34.95
N VAL A 838 -22.24 -4.20 -35.44
CA VAL A 838 -23.37 -3.60 -34.73
C VAL A 838 -24.53 -3.45 -35.71
N ASP A 839 -25.70 -4.01 -35.36
CA ASP A 839 -26.93 -3.94 -36.17
C ASP A 839 -26.74 -4.32 -37.65
N GLY A 840 -25.92 -5.34 -37.91
CA GLY A 840 -25.65 -5.83 -39.27
C GLY A 840 -24.66 -4.98 -40.08
N LYS A 841 -24.06 -3.95 -39.48
CA LYS A 841 -22.98 -3.15 -40.07
C LYS A 841 -21.68 -3.33 -39.30
N THR A 842 -20.59 -3.51 -40.05
CA THR A 842 -19.23 -3.61 -39.51
C THR A 842 -18.58 -2.24 -39.46
N TYR A 843 -18.07 -1.86 -38.29
CA TYR A 843 -17.30 -0.65 -38.08
C TYR A 843 -15.84 -0.98 -37.76
N ASP A 844 -14.91 -0.23 -38.33
CA ASP A 844 -13.48 -0.37 -38.01
C ASP A 844 -13.14 0.49 -36.80
N MET A 845 -12.71 -0.17 -35.71
CA MET A 845 -12.46 0.47 -34.43
C MET A 845 -10.97 0.43 -34.08
N LYS A 846 -10.38 1.60 -33.87
CA LYS A 846 -9.04 1.75 -33.28
C LYS A 846 -9.17 1.82 -31.76
N SER A 847 -8.23 1.27 -31.01
CA SER A 847 -8.29 1.37 -29.55
C SER A 847 -6.96 1.31 -28.80
N GLY A 848 -6.88 2.13 -27.74
CA GLY A 848 -5.97 1.93 -26.63
C GLY A 848 -6.64 1.01 -25.62
N ARG A 849 -5.95 -0.06 -25.17
CA ARG A 849 -6.51 -1.05 -24.24
C ARG A 849 -5.63 -1.29 -23.04
N GLY A 850 -6.18 -1.11 -21.84
CA GLY A 850 -5.54 -1.42 -20.57
C GLY A 850 -6.23 -2.58 -19.86
N ALA A 851 -5.45 -3.57 -19.40
CA ALA A 851 -5.96 -4.56 -18.46
C ALA A 851 -6.47 -3.84 -17.20
N GLY A 852 -7.59 -4.25 -16.65
CA GLY A 852 -8.36 -3.42 -15.71
C GLY A 852 -9.64 -2.88 -16.35
N GLY A 853 -9.71 -2.83 -17.70
CA GLY A 853 -10.87 -2.35 -18.46
C GLY A 853 -10.82 -0.85 -18.77
N GLN A 854 -9.62 -0.30 -18.93
CA GLN A 854 -9.40 1.07 -19.41
C GLN A 854 -9.41 1.05 -20.94
N PHE A 855 -10.16 1.96 -21.57
CA PHE A 855 -10.27 2.00 -23.03
C PHE A 855 -10.30 3.42 -23.57
N ILE A 856 -9.62 3.61 -24.70
CA ILE A 856 -9.86 4.68 -25.65
C ILE A 856 -10.31 3.99 -26.92
N MET A 857 -11.56 4.15 -27.34
CA MET A 857 -12.10 3.55 -28.56
C MET A 857 -12.40 4.66 -29.55
N MET A 858 -12.01 4.49 -30.81
CA MET A 858 -12.25 5.45 -31.89
C MET A 858 -12.89 4.73 -33.06
N ILE A 859 -14.02 5.25 -33.53
CA ILE A 859 -14.71 4.79 -34.75
C ILE A 859 -14.81 6.01 -35.68
N ASP A 860 -13.85 6.12 -36.58
CA ASP A 860 -13.66 7.31 -37.42
C ASP A 860 -14.85 7.57 -38.35
N GLU A 861 -15.49 6.51 -38.85
CA GLU A 861 -16.69 6.63 -39.69
C GLU A 861 -17.85 7.36 -38.98
N LEU A 862 -17.89 7.26 -37.65
CA LEU A 862 -18.89 7.91 -36.81
C LEU A 862 -18.34 9.15 -36.10
N ASN A 863 -17.09 9.54 -36.36
CA ASN A 863 -16.39 10.59 -35.64
C ASN A 863 -16.56 10.47 -34.10
N LEU A 864 -16.46 9.22 -33.62
CA LEU A 864 -16.84 8.82 -32.26
C LEU A 864 -15.60 8.39 -31.47
N ILE A 865 -15.45 8.94 -30.26
CA ILE A 865 -14.44 8.56 -29.28
C ILE A 865 -15.14 8.19 -27.96
N ILE A 866 -14.81 7.02 -27.43
CA ILE A 866 -15.32 6.54 -26.14
C ILE A 866 -14.14 6.33 -25.19
N ALA A 867 -14.16 7.00 -24.04
CA ALA A 867 -13.19 6.79 -22.97
C ALA A 867 -13.84 6.09 -21.77
N ILE A 868 -13.21 5.03 -21.29
CA ILE A 868 -13.72 4.24 -20.15
C ILE A 868 -12.58 4.01 -19.18
N THR A 869 -12.86 4.22 -17.89
CA THR A 869 -11.98 3.79 -16.81
C THR A 869 -12.67 2.77 -15.91
N SER A 870 -11.93 1.77 -15.44
CA SER A 870 -12.41 0.75 -14.52
C SER A 870 -11.30 0.02 -13.74
N HIS A 871 -11.70 -0.68 -12.68
CA HIS A 871 -10.87 -1.58 -11.86
C HIS A 871 -11.28 -3.07 -12.01
N ASN A 872 -11.69 -3.48 -13.21
CA ASN A 872 -12.09 -4.86 -13.49
C ASN A 872 -10.94 -5.87 -13.34
N LYS A 873 -11.27 -7.14 -13.09
CA LYS A 873 -10.34 -8.24 -13.36
C LYS A 873 -10.26 -8.48 -14.86
N GLY A 874 -9.06 -8.46 -15.44
CA GLY A 874 -8.88 -8.64 -16.88
C GLY A 874 -9.43 -7.47 -17.70
N MET A 875 -9.99 -7.73 -18.88
CA MET A 875 -10.49 -6.67 -19.78
C MET A 875 -11.90 -6.16 -19.44
N GLY A 876 -12.63 -6.83 -18.53
CA GLY A 876 -14.03 -6.50 -18.27
C GLY A 876 -14.95 -6.77 -19.47
N LYS A 877 -16.20 -6.26 -19.41
CA LYS A 877 -17.21 -6.44 -20.47
C LYS A 877 -17.27 -5.26 -21.46
N MET A 878 -16.86 -4.07 -21.03
CA MET A 878 -17.06 -2.84 -21.78
C MET A 878 -16.34 -2.80 -23.13
N LEU A 879 -15.26 -3.58 -23.33
CA LEU A 879 -14.63 -3.71 -24.66
C LEU A 879 -15.61 -4.17 -25.74
N LYS A 880 -16.56 -5.03 -25.38
CA LYS A 880 -17.62 -5.53 -26.28
C LYS A 880 -18.88 -4.69 -26.13
N THR A 881 -19.31 -4.40 -24.89
CA THR A 881 -20.60 -3.76 -24.62
C THR A 881 -20.66 -2.30 -25.06
N ALA A 882 -19.57 -1.53 -24.94
CA ALA A 882 -19.57 -0.12 -25.29
C ALA A 882 -19.95 0.12 -26.77
N PRO A 883 -19.28 -0.49 -27.77
CA PRO A 883 -19.67 -0.30 -29.17
C PRO A 883 -21.08 -0.82 -29.44
N GLU A 884 -21.46 -1.99 -28.91
CA GLU A 884 -22.81 -2.58 -29.10
C GLU A 884 -23.95 -1.66 -28.62
N ARG A 885 -23.70 -0.81 -27.61
CA ARG A 885 -24.73 0.03 -26.99
C ARG A 885 -24.66 1.50 -27.40
N ILE A 886 -23.47 2.00 -27.67
CA ILE A 886 -23.25 3.42 -27.99
C ILE A 886 -23.40 3.66 -29.49
N VAL A 887 -22.90 2.77 -30.36
CA VAL A 887 -23.00 2.97 -31.81
C VAL A 887 -24.45 3.10 -32.28
N PRO A 888 -25.41 2.26 -31.86
CA PRO A 888 -26.80 2.43 -32.27
C PRO A 888 -27.42 3.73 -31.75
N ALA A 889 -27.03 4.15 -30.55
CA ALA A 889 -27.49 5.41 -29.97
C ALA A 889 -26.99 6.61 -30.77
N ILE A 890 -25.76 6.58 -31.25
CA ILE A 890 -25.15 7.67 -32.04
C ILE A 890 -25.62 7.64 -33.51
N GLY A 891 -25.77 6.45 -34.10
CA GLY A 891 -26.15 6.26 -35.51
C GLY A 891 -27.64 6.48 -35.81
N SER A 892 -28.50 6.49 -34.78
CA SER A 892 -29.92 6.85 -34.93
C SER A 892 -30.06 8.38 -35.01
N LYS A 893 -30.03 8.94 -36.23
CA LYS A 893 -30.48 10.33 -36.42
C LYS A 893 -31.90 10.43 -35.89
N GLY A 894 -32.12 11.34 -34.93
CA GLY A 894 -33.38 11.52 -34.22
C GLY A 894 -34.58 11.55 -35.18
N SER A 895 -35.54 10.67 -34.92
CA SER A 895 -36.89 10.73 -35.48
C SER A 895 -37.68 11.85 -34.84
#